data_AF-A0A177EYK5-F1
#
_entry.id   AF-A0A177EYK5-F1
#
_cell.length_a   1.000
_cell.length_b   1.000
_cell.length_c   1.000
_cell.angle_alpha   90.00
_cell.angle_beta   90.00
_cell.angle_gamma   90.00
#
_symmetry.space_group_name_H-M   'P 1'
#
loop_
_entity.id
_entity.type
_entity.pdbx_description
1 polymer ?
#
loop_
_entity_poly.entity_id
_entity_poly.type
_entity_poly.pdbx_seq_one_letter_code
_entity_poly.pdbx_strand_id
1 'polypeptide(L)'
;MMRLRRYRLFVLVAVVAIVSVYQLTRVSDWKNPSLEALVGLRNDHATKQIGSSTDFSETLSDPASAPELLEQPQGQPAHPALPPVDSPGIAPAPPPLQVTTTSLSSSSTAAQPTVTKDELFTQQPPFDDEGDEEAGDRGQSRHRVNPQPVEQGRAYWIQQEEHFPIPAESLIPLPTDSDSKVLPKVQYSFGRENPSIKTDRLQKQAVIREAFEHAWFGYKNYSLPHDELKPISKDVGDPFNGWGATLVDSLDALWIMGLRDEFHDAVAAVSQIDFKTSARKDIPLFETTIRYLGGLIAAYDLSSGKYPVLLDKAVELADILMGAFDTPNRMPAVFYHWTPSSTSRPHRGSEHTVLAEIGSLAVEFTRLAQITRETRYYDAIARVTNALEEWQMKTTFPGLWPLKLDASGCKKPQAVSKSAADEDEWLEDDASVGLKDSRAVVSTEEGPDTDSPREPGDSPSVMLTKRQQLSSPLSAKKSTMKDSKVNAAEHMPLPLVDADADEDNDDHEHCEAQGLSTEPDSTTHTYGIGSMADSTYEYFPKEYALLGGMNEQYKRLYLDAMKIVREELLFRPMTKENHDILFLAKQNISPKAKDPAKRKVTIYEGTHLGCFAGGMFGLGAKLFDIPSDMVIAEKLTNACVWAYASTPVGVMAEEFELVPCESLTSCKWNESRWYEALDPRLEERMRAVETYNVHQQKLYEQPLTGLNDVLDNEDEFVVSQMDLGSRLKKRNPQTDFKGEERTETISSVDAGTYAKQVHPLSFTPRVALSHEEYVAAKIQEERLAPGYTRIKARDYRLRPEAIESVFIMYRLTGDETWRDKGWAMFNAVDKATRTEIAHAGIRDVTSRLMEQQDSMESFWLAETLKYYYLLFSEPDLISLDDYVL
;
A
#
# COMPACT_ATOMS: atom_id res chain seq x y z
N MET A 1 29.27 -22.63 71.40
CA MET A 1 28.06 -21.95 70.88
C MET A 1 28.25 -21.48 69.43
N MET A 2 28.40 -22.40 68.46
CA MET A 2 28.67 -22.04 67.04
C MET A 2 27.57 -22.52 66.07
N ARG A 3 26.30 -22.15 66.33
CA ARG A 3 25.18 -22.37 65.38
C ARG A 3 24.33 -21.13 65.05
N LEU A 4 24.50 -20.01 65.77
CA LEU A 4 23.74 -18.77 65.55
C LEU A 4 24.42 -17.74 64.62
N ARG A 5 25.65 -17.99 64.13
CA ARG A 5 26.33 -17.08 63.19
C ARG A 5 26.05 -17.38 61.71
N ARG A 6 25.72 -18.63 61.33
CA ARG A 6 25.47 -19.00 59.91
C ARG A 6 24.15 -18.45 59.34
N TYR A 7 23.13 -18.26 60.18
CA TYR A 7 21.83 -17.74 59.73
C TYR A 7 21.77 -16.22 59.57
N ARG A 8 22.73 -15.46 60.12
CA ARG A 8 22.73 -13.99 59.97
C ARG A 8 22.88 -13.54 58.52
N LEU A 9 23.73 -14.22 57.74
CA LEU A 9 23.88 -13.94 56.31
C LEU A 9 22.59 -14.28 55.54
N PHE A 10 21.98 -15.44 55.82
CA PHE A 10 20.73 -15.85 55.21
C PHE A 10 19.57 -14.91 55.50
N VAL A 11 19.43 -14.44 56.75
CA VAL A 11 18.41 -13.45 57.12
C VAL A 11 18.67 -12.09 56.45
N LEU A 12 19.93 -11.67 56.34
CA LEU A 12 20.28 -10.40 55.70
C LEU A 12 20.02 -10.46 54.18
N VAL A 13 20.39 -11.57 53.52
CA VAL A 13 20.06 -11.82 52.11
C VAL A 13 18.55 -11.93 51.90
N ALA A 14 17.81 -12.58 52.78
CA ALA A 14 16.35 -12.66 52.70
C ALA A 14 15.67 -11.28 52.89
N VAL A 15 16.15 -10.45 53.82
CA VAL A 15 15.65 -9.07 53.99
C VAL A 15 15.98 -8.22 52.77
N VAL A 16 17.19 -8.32 52.22
CA VAL A 16 17.55 -7.62 50.96
C VAL A 16 16.67 -8.10 49.81
N ALA A 17 16.47 -9.41 49.65
CA ALA A 17 15.59 -9.95 48.60
C ALA A 17 14.13 -9.49 48.77
N ILE A 18 13.59 -9.48 49.99
CA ILE A 18 12.24 -8.99 50.29
C ILE A 18 12.14 -7.48 50.03
N VAL A 19 13.15 -6.69 50.40
CA VAL A 19 13.18 -5.24 50.11
C VAL A 19 13.32 -4.98 48.61
N SER A 20 14.15 -5.74 47.89
CA SER A 20 14.29 -5.64 46.44
C SER A 20 13.00 -6.03 45.71
N VAL A 21 12.33 -7.12 46.12
CA VAL A 21 11.01 -7.49 45.59
C VAL A 21 9.96 -6.43 45.94
N TYR A 22 9.96 -5.90 47.17
CA TYR A 22 9.04 -4.84 47.58
C TYR A 22 9.23 -3.53 46.79
N GLN A 23 10.48 -3.15 46.54
CA GLN A 23 10.85 -2.04 45.66
C GLN A 23 10.41 -2.32 44.22
N LEU A 24 10.68 -3.51 43.67
CA LEU A 24 10.24 -3.90 42.32
C LEU A 24 8.71 -3.91 42.19
N THR A 25 7.96 -4.35 43.21
CA THR A 25 6.49 -4.25 43.25
C THR A 25 5.96 -2.82 43.47
N ARG A 26 6.82 -1.86 43.81
CA ARG A 26 6.51 -0.42 43.79
C ARG A 26 6.98 0.28 42.50
N VAL A 27 7.79 -0.39 41.68
CA VAL A 27 8.23 0.03 40.34
C VAL A 27 7.31 -0.59 39.26
N SER A 28 6.18 -1.18 39.64
CA SER A 28 5.17 -1.69 38.69
C SER A 28 4.50 -0.58 37.84
N ASP A 29 4.63 0.68 38.24
CA ASP A 29 4.33 1.85 37.41
C ASP A 29 5.53 2.19 36.49
N TRP A 30 5.87 1.24 35.61
CA TRP A 30 6.66 1.55 34.40
C TRP A 30 5.77 2.29 33.41
N LYS A 31 5.53 3.58 33.68
CA LYS A 31 5.20 4.56 32.65
C LYS A 31 6.48 4.87 31.88
N ASN A 32 6.40 5.02 30.56
CA ASN A 32 7.43 5.68 29.75
C ASN A 32 7.17 7.19 29.83
N PRO A 33 7.79 7.96 30.76
CA PRO A 33 7.31 9.30 31.06
C PRO A 33 7.77 10.31 30.00
N SER A 34 8.75 9.95 29.17
CA SER A 34 9.29 10.80 28.11
C SER A 34 8.29 11.03 26.99
N LEU A 35 7.77 9.95 26.39
CA LEU A 35 6.90 10.07 25.21
C LEU A 35 5.49 10.57 25.60
N GLU A 36 4.90 10.10 26.70
CA GLU A 36 3.64 10.67 27.23
C GLU A 36 3.77 12.18 27.53
N ALA A 37 4.89 12.63 28.10
CA ALA A 37 5.11 14.06 28.38
C ALA A 37 5.40 14.90 27.12
N LEU A 38 6.04 14.33 26.11
CA LEU A 38 6.27 14.99 24.81
C LEU A 38 4.99 15.12 23.98
N VAL A 39 4.10 14.14 24.10
CA VAL A 39 2.76 14.13 23.49
C VAL A 39 1.78 15.02 24.28
N GLY A 40 2.08 15.30 25.55
CA GLY A 40 1.24 16.05 26.47
C GLY A 40 1.93 17.19 27.19
N LEU A 41 2.58 18.13 26.48
CA LEU A 41 2.76 19.58 26.81
C LEU A 41 3.71 20.26 25.78
N ARG A 42 3.51 21.53 25.40
CA ARG A 42 3.96 22.67 26.21
C ARG A 42 3.19 23.98 25.95
N ASN A 43 2.11 24.20 26.70
CA ASN A 43 1.38 25.48 26.74
C ASN A 43 2.11 26.55 27.60
N ASP A 44 3.28 27.02 27.15
CA ASP A 44 4.07 28.06 27.85
C ASP A 44 4.16 29.42 27.11
N HIS A 45 3.36 29.64 26.06
CA HIS A 45 3.33 30.91 25.29
C HIS A 45 2.04 31.73 25.50
N ALA A 46 1.54 31.80 26.73
CA ALA A 46 0.38 32.62 27.09
C ALA A 46 0.50 33.39 28.42
N THR A 47 1.69 33.86 28.82
CA THR A 47 1.80 34.91 29.85
C THR A 47 3.09 35.75 29.78
N LYS A 48 3.10 36.76 28.91
CA LYS A 48 3.88 37.99 29.15
C LYS A 48 2.95 39.20 29.08
N GLN A 49 3.13 40.10 30.04
CA GLN A 49 2.18 41.16 30.36
C GLN A 49 2.08 42.22 29.26
N ILE A 50 0.85 42.63 28.93
CA ILE A 50 0.52 44.03 28.62
C ILE A 50 -0.73 44.39 29.42
N GLY A 51 -0.75 45.60 30.00
CA GLY A 51 -1.80 46.06 30.90
C GLY A 51 -3.05 46.60 30.19
N SER A 52 -4.09 46.80 31.00
CA SER A 52 -5.40 47.36 30.62
C SER A 52 -5.34 48.75 29.96
N SER A 53 -5.96 48.89 28.78
CA SER A 53 -6.73 50.10 28.40
C SER A 53 -7.68 49.85 27.21
N THR A 54 -8.98 49.77 27.51
CA THR A 54 -10.16 50.36 26.81
C THR A 54 -10.22 50.52 25.28
N ASP A 55 -11.36 50.06 24.73
CA ASP A 55 -12.15 50.56 23.58
C ASP A 55 -11.51 50.74 22.18
N PHE A 56 -11.99 49.99 21.17
CA PHE A 56 -13.04 50.46 20.23
C PHE A 56 -13.54 49.36 19.27
N SER A 57 -14.64 49.64 18.55
CA SER A 57 -15.38 48.74 17.65
C SER A 57 -14.99 48.89 16.16
N GLU A 58 -15.22 47.80 15.40
CA GLU A 58 -15.71 47.75 14.01
C GLU A 58 -14.86 48.13 12.76
N THR A 59 -15.09 47.29 11.73
CA THR A 59 -15.08 47.51 10.26
C THR A 59 -13.79 47.67 9.42
N LEU A 60 -13.59 46.65 8.56
CA LEU A 60 -13.37 46.73 7.09
C LEU A 60 -12.86 48.06 6.47
N SER A 61 -11.67 48.05 5.87
CA SER A 61 -11.45 48.39 4.43
C SER A 61 -9.96 48.35 4.01
N ASP A 62 -9.73 47.83 2.80
CA ASP A 62 -8.54 48.03 1.94
C ASP A 62 -8.73 49.29 1.05
N PRO A 63 -7.73 49.78 0.27
CA PRO A 63 -6.27 49.62 0.35
C PRO A 63 -5.50 50.97 0.09
N ALA A 64 -4.17 50.84 -0.13
CA ALA A 64 -3.32 51.65 -1.03
C ALA A 64 -2.40 52.77 -0.46
N SER A 65 -1.34 53.01 -1.26
CA SER A 65 -0.38 54.13 -1.29
C SER A 65 0.91 54.02 -0.46
N ALA A 66 2.00 53.69 -1.18
CA ALA A 66 3.38 53.99 -0.78
C ALA A 66 3.74 55.48 -0.98
N PRO A 67 4.83 55.95 -0.36
CA PRO A 67 5.65 57.01 -0.95
C PRO A 67 7.15 56.65 -1.08
N GLU A 68 7.85 57.44 -1.88
CA GLU A 68 9.18 57.20 -2.46
C GLU A 68 10.41 57.38 -1.54
N LEU A 69 11.42 56.54 -1.82
CA LEU A 69 12.86 56.83 -1.99
C LEU A 69 13.48 58.12 -1.41
N LEU A 70 14.59 57.96 -0.69
CA LEU A 70 15.78 58.81 -0.84
C LEU A 70 17.11 58.01 -0.73
N GLU A 71 17.88 58.09 -1.82
CA GLU A 71 19.36 58.15 -1.96
C GLU A 71 20.28 56.97 -1.55
N GLN A 72 20.95 56.44 -2.58
CA GLN A 72 22.22 55.68 -2.52
C GLN A 72 23.44 56.61 -2.47
N PRO A 73 24.61 56.07 -2.06
CA PRO A 73 25.87 56.35 -2.78
C PRO A 73 26.40 55.09 -3.50
N GLN A 74 26.80 55.25 -4.77
CA GLN A 74 27.48 54.21 -5.57
C GLN A 74 28.97 54.09 -5.21
N GLY A 75 29.64 52.96 -5.51
CA GLY A 75 31.12 52.99 -5.43
C GLY A 75 32.05 51.79 -5.66
N GLN A 76 31.61 50.58 -6.10
CA GLN A 76 32.50 49.50 -6.63
C GLN A 76 33.60 48.92 -5.68
N PRO A 77 34.33 47.83 -6.04
CA PRO A 77 34.17 46.91 -7.19
C PRO A 77 33.80 45.47 -6.79
N ALA A 78 33.57 44.62 -7.80
CA ALA A 78 33.37 43.18 -7.65
C ALA A 78 34.68 42.40 -7.41
N HIS A 79 34.52 41.09 -7.14
CA HIS A 79 35.52 40.00 -7.11
C HIS A 79 36.18 39.68 -5.74
N PRO A 80 36.60 38.41 -5.50
CA PRO A 80 36.69 37.32 -6.47
C PRO A 80 35.81 36.08 -6.20
N ALA A 81 35.60 35.30 -7.27
CA ALA A 81 35.24 33.90 -7.15
C ALA A 81 36.35 33.13 -6.41
N LEU A 82 35.99 32.05 -5.71
CA LEU A 82 36.96 31.18 -5.07
C LEU A 82 37.90 30.56 -6.13
N PRO A 83 39.20 30.43 -5.83
CA PRO A 83 40.19 30.00 -6.81
C PRO A 83 40.03 28.51 -7.20
N PRO A 84 40.46 28.11 -8.40
CA PRO A 84 40.52 26.70 -8.78
C PRO A 84 41.51 25.96 -7.87
N VAL A 85 41.16 24.73 -7.49
CA VAL A 85 42.09 23.84 -6.78
C VAL A 85 43.12 23.32 -7.78
N ASP A 86 44.40 23.62 -7.53
CA ASP A 86 45.51 23.18 -8.37
C ASP A 86 45.64 21.64 -8.40
N SER A 87 45.75 21.12 -9.62
CA SER A 87 46.03 19.71 -9.89
C SER A 87 47.47 19.33 -9.51
N PRO A 88 47.71 18.31 -8.68
CA PRO A 88 49.05 17.76 -8.50
C PRO A 88 49.45 16.86 -9.68
N GLY A 89 50.27 17.43 -10.57
CA GLY A 89 51.34 16.73 -11.31
C GLY A 89 50.99 15.48 -12.14
N ILE A 90 51.02 15.63 -13.47
CA ILE A 90 51.07 14.51 -14.41
C ILE A 90 52.32 13.65 -14.14
N ALA A 91 52.09 12.39 -13.75
CA ALA A 91 53.08 11.31 -13.91
C ALA A 91 52.90 10.65 -15.28
N PRO A 92 53.98 10.26 -15.99
CA PRO A 92 53.88 9.77 -17.36
C PRO A 92 53.18 8.41 -17.45
N ALA A 93 52.36 8.23 -18.48
CA ALA A 93 51.63 7.00 -18.74
C ALA A 93 52.58 5.79 -18.92
N PRO A 94 52.25 4.60 -18.41
CA PRO A 94 52.98 3.38 -18.74
C PRO A 94 52.80 3.06 -20.24
N PRO A 95 53.84 2.53 -20.92
CA PRO A 95 53.77 2.23 -22.35
C PRO A 95 52.77 1.10 -22.65
N PRO A 96 52.19 1.08 -23.86
CA PRO A 96 51.23 0.06 -24.24
C PRO A 96 51.89 -1.33 -24.27
N LEU A 97 51.28 -2.29 -23.58
CA LEU A 97 51.73 -3.69 -23.58
C LEU A 97 51.58 -4.27 -24.99
N GLN A 98 52.71 -4.64 -25.59
CA GLN A 98 52.77 -5.26 -26.90
C GLN A 98 52.20 -6.68 -26.84
N VAL A 99 51.07 -6.91 -27.51
CA VAL A 99 50.58 -8.27 -27.79
C VAL A 99 51.59 -8.96 -28.70
N THR A 100 52.44 -9.79 -28.11
CA THR A 100 53.51 -10.48 -28.83
C THR A 100 52.97 -11.82 -29.32
N THR A 101 52.79 -11.95 -30.64
CA THR A 101 52.41 -13.20 -31.27
C THR A 101 53.58 -14.21 -31.23
N THR A 102 53.39 -15.32 -30.52
CA THR A 102 54.19 -16.54 -30.74
C THR A 102 53.28 -17.76 -30.66
N SER A 103 53.49 -18.70 -31.58
CA SER A 103 52.58 -19.80 -31.91
C SER A 103 53.19 -21.17 -31.60
N LEU A 104 52.37 -22.22 -31.80
CA LEU A 104 52.69 -23.67 -31.74
C LEU A 104 52.63 -24.31 -30.33
N SER A 105 51.99 -25.47 -30.11
CA SER A 105 51.12 -26.26 -30.99
C SER A 105 50.38 -27.39 -30.23
N SER A 106 49.18 -27.75 -30.74
CA SER A 106 48.48 -29.06 -30.69
C SER A 106 47.80 -29.50 -29.38
N SER A 107 46.61 -30.14 -29.37
CA SER A 107 45.60 -30.43 -30.41
C SER A 107 44.35 -31.09 -29.80
N SER A 108 43.12 -30.69 -30.20
CA SER A 108 41.99 -31.58 -30.57
C SER A 108 40.64 -30.86 -30.66
N THR A 109 40.12 -30.79 -31.89
CA THR A 109 38.70 -30.76 -32.30
C THR A 109 37.59 -30.97 -31.25
N ALA A 110 36.68 -29.99 -31.13
CA ALA A 110 35.27 -30.14 -31.49
C ALA A 110 34.63 -28.73 -31.65
N ALA A 111 33.84 -28.51 -32.70
CA ALA A 111 33.05 -27.28 -32.83
C ALA A 111 31.72 -27.45 -32.09
N GLN A 112 31.33 -26.45 -31.29
CA GLN A 112 29.95 -26.32 -30.82
C GLN A 112 29.16 -25.40 -31.79
N PRO A 113 27.86 -25.68 -32.02
CA PRO A 113 27.08 -24.97 -33.02
C PRO A 113 26.71 -23.55 -32.56
N THR A 114 26.58 -22.64 -33.52
CA THR A 114 25.92 -21.35 -33.31
C THR A 114 24.42 -21.59 -33.20
N VAL A 115 23.89 -21.58 -31.97
CA VAL A 115 22.45 -21.69 -31.69
C VAL A 115 21.75 -20.46 -32.27
N THR A 116 20.69 -20.66 -33.06
CA THR A 116 19.89 -19.57 -33.61
C THR A 116 18.88 -19.03 -32.59
N LYS A 117 18.33 -17.82 -32.80
CA LYS A 117 17.29 -17.27 -31.91
C LYS A 117 16.12 -18.27 -31.73
N ASP A 118 15.71 -18.90 -32.83
CA ASP A 118 14.57 -19.84 -32.88
C ASP A 118 14.79 -21.13 -32.05
N GLU A 119 16.05 -21.58 -31.92
CA GLU A 119 16.42 -22.73 -31.08
C GLU A 119 16.47 -22.38 -29.57
N LEU A 120 16.67 -21.10 -29.22
CA LEU A 120 16.62 -20.63 -27.83
C LEU A 120 15.18 -20.49 -27.32
N PHE A 121 14.24 -20.10 -28.20
CA PHE A 121 12.82 -19.99 -27.88
C PHE A 121 12.14 -21.35 -27.63
N THR A 122 12.68 -22.46 -28.16
CA THR A 122 12.07 -23.79 -28.06
C THR A 122 12.58 -24.65 -26.90
N GLN A 123 13.48 -24.15 -26.05
CA GLN A 123 14.09 -24.90 -24.93
C GLN A 123 13.86 -24.28 -23.53
N GLN A 124 13.02 -23.26 -23.41
CA GLN A 124 12.69 -22.70 -22.08
C GLN A 124 11.62 -23.58 -21.39
N PRO A 125 11.85 -24.02 -20.13
CA PRO A 125 10.85 -24.79 -19.41
C PRO A 125 9.62 -23.91 -19.10
N PRO A 126 8.39 -24.45 -19.18
CA PRO A 126 7.22 -23.78 -18.64
C PRO A 126 7.37 -23.57 -17.14
N PHE A 127 6.85 -22.46 -16.63
CA PHE A 127 6.57 -22.34 -15.19
C PHE A 127 5.21 -23.00 -14.93
N ASP A 128 5.15 -23.97 -14.02
CA ASP A 128 3.89 -24.63 -13.65
C ASP A 128 2.88 -23.60 -13.10
N ASP A 129 1.68 -23.56 -13.67
CA ASP A 129 0.68 -22.53 -13.41
C ASP A 129 -0.37 -22.98 -12.37
N GLU A 130 0.09 -23.37 -11.19
CA GLU A 130 -0.77 -23.62 -10.02
C GLU A 130 -0.57 -22.54 -8.94
N GLY A 131 -1.52 -21.59 -8.85
CA GLY A 131 -1.93 -21.02 -7.56
C GLY A 131 -1.79 -19.51 -7.32
N ASP A 132 -2.82 -18.99 -6.64
CA ASP A 132 -2.86 -17.78 -5.81
C ASP A 132 -2.84 -16.40 -6.49
N GLU A 133 -3.89 -16.15 -7.29
CA GLU A 133 -4.27 -14.82 -7.77
C GLU A 133 -4.95 -13.91 -6.69
N GLU A 134 -4.29 -13.64 -5.56
CA GLU A 134 -4.81 -12.65 -4.60
C GLU A 134 -3.85 -11.48 -4.40
N ALA A 135 -4.34 -10.25 -4.59
CA ALA A 135 -3.61 -9.03 -4.25
C ALA A 135 -3.67 -8.80 -2.73
N GLY A 136 -2.56 -8.39 -2.12
CA GLY A 136 -2.51 -8.16 -0.68
C GLY A 136 -3.44 -7.01 -0.25
N ASP A 137 -4.47 -7.31 0.54
CA ASP A 137 -5.56 -6.37 0.90
C ASP A 137 -5.15 -5.22 1.85
N ARG A 138 -3.85 -4.86 1.91
CA ARG A 138 -3.23 -4.00 2.92
C ARG A 138 -2.09 -3.10 2.41
N GLY A 139 -2.04 -2.80 1.12
CA GLY A 139 -0.95 -2.01 0.52
C GLY A 139 0.42 -2.66 0.70
N GLN A 140 0.46 -3.99 0.64
CA GLN A 140 1.68 -4.80 0.68
C GLN A 140 1.66 -5.64 -0.59
N SER A 141 2.66 -5.48 -1.46
CA SER A 141 2.83 -6.40 -2.58
C SER A 141 2.96 -7.84 -2.07
N ARG A 142 2.52 -8.81 -2.89
CA ARG A 142 2.38 -10.23 -2.53
C ARG A 142 3.58 -10.76 -1.72
N HIS A 143 3.37 -10.98 -0.42
CA HIS A 143 4.40 -11.54 0.45
C HIS A 143 4.59 -13.03 0.20
N ARG A 144 5.83 -13.40 -0.16
CA ARG A 144 6.35 -14.78 -0.31
C ARG A 144 5.75 -15.63 -1.44
N VAL A 145 6.30 -15.45 -2.64
CA VAL A 145 6.45 -16.59 -3.56
C VAL A 145 7.56 -17.49 -2.97
N ASN A 146 7.32 -18.80 -2.84
CA ASN A 146 8.42 -19.72 -2.54
C ASN A 146 9.39 -19.71 -3.74
N PRO A 147 10.69 -19.41 -3.57
CA PRO A 147 11.63 -19.44 -4.68
C PRO A 147 11.63 -20.85 -5.27
N GLN A 148 11.28 -20.97 -6.56
CA GLN A 148 11.27 -22.27 -7.21
C GLN A 148 12.69 -22.86 -7.22
N PRO A 149 12.85 -24.19 -7.08
CA PRO A 149 14.15 -24.84 -7.11
C PRO A 149 14.95 -24.48 -8.36
N VAL A 150 16.24 -24.20 -8.21
CA VAL A 150 17.12 -23.81 -9.31
C VAL A 150 17.45 -25.04 -10.18
N GLU A 151 16.56 -25.37 -11.11
CA GLU A 151 16.89 -26.23 -12.25
C GLU A 151 17.46 -25.41 -13.42
N GLN A 152 18.03 -26.11 -14.40
CA GLN A 152 18.84 -25.52 -15.46
C GLN A 152 17.98 -24.80 -16.51
N GLY A 153 18.35 -23.57 -16.86
CA GLY A 153 17.69 -22.79 -17.92
C GLY A 153 16.79 -21.65 -17.41
N ARG A 154 17.32 -20.77 -16.55
CA ARG A 154 16.61 -19.52 -16.18
C ARG A 154 16.27 -18.71 -17.43
N ALA A 155 15.05 -18.19 -17.48
CA ALA A 155 14.67 -17.20 -18.48
C ALA A 155 15.61 -15.98 -18.42
N TYR A 156 15.89 -15.43 -19.60
CA TYR A 156 16.75 -14.27 -19.76
C TYR A 156 16.04 -13.23 -20.61
N TRP A 157 15.85 -12.03 -20.05
CA TRP A 157 15.21 -10.91 -20.73
C TRP A 157 16.05 -10.49 -21.94
N ILE A 158 15.36 -10.32 -23.05
CA ILE A 158 15.89 -9.77 -24.29
C ILE A 158 14.88 -8.75 -24.81
N GLN A 159 15.38 -7.58 -25.22
CA GLN A 159 14.55 -6.53 -25.80
C GLN A 159 13.72 -7.08 -26.97
N GLN A 160 12.39 -7.02 -26.82
CA GLN A 160 11.44 -7.35 -27.89
C GLN A 160 11.17 -6.14 -28.79
N GLU A 161 10.50 -6.37 -29.91
CA GLU A 161 9.83 -5.30 -30.66
C GLU A 161 8.57 -4.90 -29.90
N GLU A 162 8.33 -3.59 -29.74
CA GLU A 162 7.13 -3.07 -29.05
C GLU A 162 5.88 -3.42 -29.87
N HIS A 163 4.89 -4.09 -29.25
CA HIS A 163 3.60 -4.40 -29.89
C HIS A 163 2.80 -3.14 -30.15
N PHE A 164 2.97 -2.15 -29.27
CA PHE A 164 2.43 -0.82 -29.39
C PHE A 164 3.63 0.14 -29.40
N PRO A 165 4.20 0.50 -30.55
CA PRO A 165 5.24 1.53 -30.60
C PRO A 165 4.64 2.94 -30.48
N ILE A 166 5.38 3.89 -29.87
CA ILE A 166 4.99 5.31 -29.82
C ILE A 166 5.74 6.10 -30.91
N PRO A 167 5.04 6.79 -31.84
CA PRO A 167 5.70 7.66 -32.81
C PRO A 167 6.49 8.79 -32.11
N ALA A 168 7.69 9.11 -32.58
CA ALA A 168 8.57 10.08 -31.94
C ALA A 168 7.94 11.50 -31.81
N GLU A 169 7.08 11.86 -32.77
CA GLU A 169 6.29 13.09 -32.76
C GLU A 169 5.13 13.11 -31.74
N SER A 170 4.80 11.95 -31.16
CA SER A 170 3.74 11.76 -30.15
C SER A 170 4.27 11.57 -28.73
N LEU A 171 5.60 11.54 -28.55
CA LEU A 171 6.23 11.53 -27.23
C LEU A 171 6.00 12.87 -26.52
N ILE A 172 5.57 12.81 -25.27
CA ILE A 172 5.42 13.95 -24.37
C ILE A 172 6.83 14.33 -23.88
N PRO A 173 7.37 15.50 -24.25
CA PRO A 173 8.68 15.94 -23.78
C PRO A 173 8.63 16.38 -22.32
N LEU A 174 9.78 16.32 -21.63
CA LEU A 174 9.98 17.04 -20.38
C LEU A 174 9.61 18.53 -20.55
N PRO A 175 9.00 19.18 -19.54
CA PRO A 175 8.80 20.63 -19.53
C PRO A 175 10.11 21.38 -19.81
N THR A 176 10.05 22.45 -20.61
CA THR A 176 11.23 23.19 -21.06
C THR A 176 11.31 24.58 -20.41
N ASP A 177 12.55 25.08 -20.25
CA ASP A 177 12.94 26.26 -19.45
C ASP A 177 12.35 27.63 -19.87
N SER A 178 11.36 27.72 -20.78
CA SER A 178 10.81 29.01 -21.22
C SER A 178 10.18 29.82 -20.08
N ASP A 179 9.67 29.13 -19.05
CA ASP A 179 8.88 29.70 -17.95
C ASP A 179 9.31 29.13 -16.58
N SER A 180 10.60 28.83 -16.40
CA SER A 180 11.16 28.27 -15.15
C SER A 180 10.76 29.12 -13.94
N LYS A 181 10.06 28.50 -12.97
CA LYS A 181 9.53 29.20 -11.79
C LYS A 181 10.51 29.09 -10.64
N VAL A 182 10.77 30.23 -9.99
CA VAL A 182 11.48 30.22 -8.70
C VAL A 182 10.52 29.62 -7.66
N LEU A 183 10.75 28.36 -7.29
CA LEU A 183 10.03 27.70 -6.23
C LEU A 183 10.22 28.45 -4.90
N PRO A 184 9.19 28.50 -4.03
CA PRO A 184 9.35 29.05 -2.68
C PRO A 184 10.30 28.17 -1.88
N LYS A 185 11.15 28.78 -1.04
CA LYS A 185 11.95 28.03 -0.06
C LYS A 185 11.03 27.39 0.97
N VAL A 186 11.11 26.07 1.08
CA VAL A 186 10.28 25.28 2.00
C VAL A 186 10.99 25.07 3.33
N GLN A 187 12.32 24.88 3.28
CA GLN A 187 13.16 24.63 4.45
C GLN A 187 13.24 25.88 5.35
N TYR A 188 13.19 25.65 6.65
CA TYR A 188 13.38 26.68 7.66
C TYR A 188 14.80 27.27 7.59
N SER A 189 14.94 28.58 7.81
CA SER A 189 16.24 29.25 7.84
C SER A 189 16.91 29.04 9.20
N PHE A 190 17.68 27.95 9.32
CA PHE A 190 18.38 27.60 10.55
C PHE A 190 19.51 28.60 10.87
N GLY A 191 19.46 29.14 12.08
CA GLY A 191 20.52 30.00 12.62
C GLY A 191 21.74 29.20 13.10
N ARG A 192 22.76 29.92 13.60
CA ARG A 192 23.96 29.29 14.18
C ARG A 192 23.62 28.46 15.41
N GLU A 193 23.88 27.16 15.34
CA GLU A 193 23.65 26.22 16.45
C GLU A 193 24.51 26.52 17.69
N ASN A 194 23.91 26.33 18.87
CA ASN A 194 24.59 26.44 20.16
C ASN A 194 25.53 25.23 20.39
N PRO A 195 26.79 25.42 20.84
CA PRO A 195 27.74 24.32 21.08
C PRO A 195 27.21 23.17 21.97
N SER A 196 26.34 23.46 22.95
CA SER A 196 25.75 22.42 23.81
C SER A 196 24.72 21.58 23.05
N ILE A 197 23.88 22.22 22.23
CA ILE A 197 22.88 21.54 21.38
C ILE A 197 23.60 20.71 20.32
N LYS A 198 24.64 21.27 19.69
CA LYS A 198 25.50 20.56 18.74
C LYS A 198 26.09 19.28 19.33
N THR A 199 26.53 19.32 20.59
CA THR A 199 27.14 18.15 21.26
C THR A 199 26.10 17.05 21.51
N ASP A 200 24.93 17.40 22.04
CA ASP A 200 23.81 16.46 22.24
C ASP A 200 23.32 15.85 20.91
N ARG A 201 23.13 16.70 19.89
CA ARG A 201 22.74 16.27 18.54
C ARG A 201 23.73 15.28 17.92
N LEU A 202 25.03 15.58 17.96
CA LEU A 202 26.06 14.69 17.44
C LEU A 202 26.12 13.36 18.21
N GLN A 203 25.86 13.38 19.52
CA GLN A 203 25.75 12.16 20.32
C GLN A 203 24.54 11.31 19.88
N LYS A 204 23.36 11.91 19.72
CA LYS A 204 22.16 11.22 19.23
C LYS A 204 22.36 10.64 17.83
N GLN A 205 22.93 11.44 16.93
CA GLN A 205 23.25 11.03 15.56
C GLN A 205 24.23 9.83 15.52
N ALA A 206 25.24 9.80 16.40
CA ALA A 206 26.18 8.69 16.48
C ALA A 206 25.52 7.37 16.93
N VAL A 207 24.56 7.40 17.86
CA VAL A 207 23.83 6.20 18.29
C VAL A 207 22.93 5.66 17.17
N ILE A 208 22.29 6.54 16.40
CA ILE A 208 21.47 6.13 15.25
C ILE A 208 22.35 5.52 14.15
N ARG A 209 23.53 6.09 13.91
CA ARG A 209 24.52 5.50 13.01
C ARG A 209 25.04 4.15 13.50
N GLU A 210 25.24 3.95 14.80
CA GLU A 210 25.58 2.62 15.37
C GLU A 210 24.47 1.60 15.08
N ALA A 211 23.19 1.99 15.21
CA ALA A 211 22.06 1.12 14.89
C ALA A 211 22.01 0.77 13.39
N PHE A 212 22.33 1.71 12.50
CA PHE A 212 22.49 1.46 11.07
C PHE A 212 23.67 0.53 10.77
N GLU A 213 24.85 0.79 11.33
CA GLU A 213 26.03 -0.06 11.17
C GLU A 213 25.72 -1.50 11.65
N HIS A 214 25.05 -1.67 12.79
CA HIS A 214 24.59 -2.96 13.31
C HIS A 214 23.69 -3.71 12.31
N ALA A 215 22.61 -3.08 11.83
CA ALA A 215 21.70 -3.70 10.86
C ALA A 215 22.33 -3.95 9.48
N TRP A 216 23.17 -3.02 9.00
CA TRP A 216 23.90 -3.17 7.74
C TRP A 216 24.89 -4.34 7.79
N PHE A 217 25.67 -4.48 8.87
CA PHE A 217 26.56 -5.63 9.03
C PHE A 217 25.79 -6.93 9.27
N GLY A 218 24.60 -6.90 9.88
CA GLY A 218 23.67 -8.04 9.88
C GLY A 218 23.33 -8.49 8.46
N TYR A 219 22.86 -7.57 7.62
CA TYR A 219 22.53 -7.84 6.22
C TYR A 219 23.75 -8.31 5.41
N LYS A 220 24.86 -7.56 5.42
CA LYS A 220 26.10 -7.83 4.66
C LYS A 220 26.70 -9.21 4.96
N ASN A 221 26.57 -9.70 6.20
CA ASN A 221 27.16 -10.97 6.62
C ASN A 221 26.24 -12.20 6.49
N TYR A 222 24.92 -12.03 6.54
CA TYR A 222 23.97 -13.16 6.61
C TYR A 222 22.97 -13.21 5.45
N SER A 223 22.78 -12.13 4.70
CA SER A 223 21.75 -12.04 3.66
C SER A 223 22.25 -11.63 2.28
N LEU A 224 23.27 -10.78 2.17
CA LEU A 224 23.82 -10.38 0.86
C LEU A 224 24.20 -11.62 0.02
N PRO A 225 23.71 -11.78 -1.24
CA PRO A 225 23.06 -10.78 -2.10
C PRO A 225 21.52 -10.83 -2.15
N HIS A 226 20.85 -11.60 -1.28
CA HIS A 226 19.38 -11.71 -1.21
C HIS A 226 18.71 -10.39 -0.82
N ASP A 227 17.41 -10.28 -1.08
CA ASP A 227 16.68 -9.01 -0.90
C ASP A 227 16.60 -8.56 0.56
N GLU A 228 16.23 -9.47 1.47
CA GLU A 228 15.90 -9.15 2.86
C GLU A 228 16.43 -10.18 3.87
N LEU A 229 16.82 -9.68 5.05
CA LEU A 229 17.34 -10.48 6.16
C LEU A 229 16.21 -11.00 7.06
N LYS A 230 16.28 -12.26 7.48
CA LYS A 230 15.54 -12.78 8.64
C LYS A 230 16.43 -12.72 9.90
N PRO A 231 16.28 -11.68 10.75
CA PRO A 231 17.28 -11.29 11.75
C PRO A 231 17.32 -12.17 13.01
N ILE A 232 16.40 -13.13 13.16
CA ILE A 232 16.35 -14.09 14.28
C ILE A 232 16.86 -15.46 13.83
N SER A 233 16.39 -15.96 12.68
CA SER A 233 16.85 -17.26 12.14
C SER A 233 18.18 -17.19 11.40
N LYS A 234 18.61 -15.99 10.96
CA LYS A 234 19.77 -15.75 10.08
C LYS A 234 19.59 -16.41 8.69
N ASP A 235 18.35 -16.39 8.24
CA ASP A 235 17.87 -16.84 6.93
C ASP A 235 17.54 -15.61 6.04
N VAL A 236 17.09 -15.83 4.80
CA VAL A 236 16.91 -14.78 3.78
C VAL A 236 15.51 -14.78 3.16
N GLY A 237 15.08 -13.66 2.58
CA GLY A 237 13.87 -13.57 1.76
C GLY A 237 14.15 -12.83 0.46
N ASP A 238 13.50 -13.26 -0.63
CA ASP A 238 13.60 -12.65 -1.97
C ASP A 238 12.21 -12.24 -2.54
N PRO A 239 11.44 -11.36 -1.87
CA PRO A 239 10.16 -10.90 -2.40
C PRO A 239 10.29 -9.98 -3.63
N PHE A 240 11.46 -9.37 -3.86
CA PHE A 240 11.71 -8.35 -4.89
C PHE A 240 12.73 -8.85 -5.92
N ASN A 241 12.46 -10.05 -6.45
CA ASN A 241 13.19 -10.72 -7.54
C ASN A 241 14.59 -11.26 -7.20
N GLY A 242 15.06 -11.13 -5.94
CA GLY A 242 16.34 -11.68 -5.51
C GLY A 242 17.54 -10.94 -6.12
N TRP A 243 17.39 -9.63 -6.34
CA TRP A 243 18.43 -8.75 -6.86
C TRP A 243 19.17 -7.98 -5.75
N GLY A 244 18.77 -8.15 -4.50
CA GLY A 244 19.38 -7.50 -3.36
C GLY A 244 18.72 -6.16 -3.05
N ALA A 245 17.41 -6.15 -2.83
CA ALA A 245 16.66 -4.94 -2.46
C ALA A 245 17.37 -4.14 -1.37
N THR A 246 17.68 -4.74 -0.21
CA THR A 246 18.37 -4.05 0.89
C THR A 246 19.77 -3.54 0.52
N LEU A 247 20.50 -4.21 -0.40
CA LEU A 247 21.79 -3.72 -0.91
C LEU A 247 21.63 -2.40 -1.68
N VAL A 248 20.66 -2.33 -2.58
CA VAL A 248 20.47 -1.17 -3.47
C VAL A 248 19.77 -0.01 -2.76
N ASP A 249 18.72 -0.34 -2.00
CA ASP A 249 17.88 0.60 -1.24
C ASP A 249 18.70 1.32 -0.15
N SER A 250 19.72 0.66 0.43
CA SER A 250 20.59 1.27 1.46
C SER A 250 21.73 2.16 0.92
N LEU A 251 21.93 2.26 -0.40
CA LEU A 251 23.08 2.98 -0.98
C LEU A 251 23.10 4.47 -0.61
N ASP A 252 21.95 5.13 -0.65
CA ASP A 252 21.84 6.56 -0.35
C ASP A 252 22.09 6.82 1.14
N ALA A 253 21.57 5.95 2.02
CA ALA A 253 21.77 6.00 3.47
C ALA A 253 23.23 5.76 3.87
N LEU A 254 23.91 4.78 3.27
CA LEU A 254 25.36 4.60 3.38
C LEU A 254 26.11 5.89 3.00
N TRP A 255 25.65 6.56 1.94
CA TRP A 255 26.25 7.82 1.50
C TRP A 255 25.97 8.99 2.46
N ILE A 256 24.76 9.10 2.99
CA ILE A 256 24.32 10.17 3.92
C ILE A 256 25.02 10.02 5.28
N MET A 257 25.20 8.79 5.77
CA MET A 257 25.86 8.51 7.05
C MET A 257 27.39 8.55 6.99
N GLY A 258 27.95 8.77 5.80
CA GLY A 258 29.40 8.88 5.59
C GLY A 258 30.14 7.54 5.61
N LEU A 259 29.44 6.44 5.36
CA LEU A 259 29.98 5.07 5.30
C LEU A 259 30.59 4.81 3.92
N ARG A 260 31.62 5.60 3.57
CA ARG A 260 32.20 5.69 2.20
C ARG A 260 32.82 4.38 1.72
N ASP A 261 33.46 3.62 2.60
CA ASP A 261 34.10 2.35 2.26
C ASP A 261 33.05 1.26 2.02
N GLU A 262 32.06 1.16 2.92
CA GLU A 262 30.90 0.28 2.78
C GLU A 262 30.05 0.60 1.54
N PHE A 263 29.86 1.88 1.22
CA PHE A 263 29.25 2.32 -0.03
C PHE A 263 30.05 1.84 -1.25
N HIS A 264 31.39 1.89 -1.20
CA HIS A 264 32.21 1.44 -2.32
C HIS A 264 32.09 -0.08 -2.55
N ASP A 265 32.12 -0.86 -1.47
CA ASP A 265 31.86 -2.31 -1.50
C ASP A 265 30.45 -2.60 -2.05
N ALA A 266 29.44 -1.86 -1.59
CA ALA A 266 28.06 -2.01 -2.04
C ALA A 266 27.90 -1.72 -3.54
N VAL A 267 28.47 -0.62 -4.05
CA VAL A 267 28.48 -0.32 -5.49
C VAL A 267 29.21 -1.40 -6.29
N ALA A 268 30.28 -1.99 -5.74
CA ALA A 268 30.98 -3.11 -6.38
C ALA A 268 30.10 -4.37 -6.43
N ALA A 269 29.30 -4.66 -5.41
CA ALA A 269 28.31 -5.74 -5.43
C ALA A 269 27.16 -5.45 -6.43
N VAL A 270 26.64 -4.21 -6.46
CA VAL A 270 25.59 -3.77 -7.39
C VAL A 270 26.01 -3.91 -8.86
N SER A 271 27.30 -3.70 -9.16
CA SER A 271 27.82 -3.92 -10.51
C SER A 271 27.72 -5.37 -11.01
N GLN A 272 27.50 -6.34 -10.10
CA GLN A 272 27.36 -7.77 -10.40
C GLN A 272 25.90 -8.23 -10.50
N ILE A 273 24.91 -7.38 -10.15
CA ILE A 273 23.48 -7.70 -10.30
C ILE A 273 23.17 -7.88 -11.79
N ASP A 274 22.37 -8.89 -12.14
CA ASP A 274 21.84 -9.07 -13.49
C ASP A 274 20.30 -8.96 -13.47
N PHE A 275 19.79 -7.77 -13.75
CA PHE A 275 18.35 -7.49 -13.77
C PHE A 275 17.61 -8.26 -14.88
N LYS A 276 18.33 -8.83 -15.86
CA LYS A 276 17.73 -9.56 -16.99
C LYS A 276 17.32 -10.98 -16.62
N THR A 277 17.51 -11.43 -15.38
CA THR A 277 17.05 -12.75 -14.95
C THR A 277 16.59 -12.74 -13.49
N SER A 278 15.57 -13.53 -13.17
CA SER A 278 15.00 -13.68 -11.83
C SER A 278 14.50 -15.10 -11.63
N ALA A 279 14.35 -15.53 -10.38
CA ALA A 279 13.64 -16.76 -10.03
C ALA A 279 12.11 -16.58 -9.98
N ARG A 280 11.63 -15.32 -10.03
CA ARG A 280 10.20 -14.95 -9.99
C ARG A 280 9.65 -14.72 -11.40
N LYS A 281 8.42 -15.21 -11.68
CA LYS A 281 7.77 -15.13 -13.02
C LYS A 281 7.29 -13.73 -13.43
N ASP A 282 7.31 -12.79 -12.50
CA ASP A 282 6.84 -11.42 -12.62
C ASP A 282 7.78 -10.42 -11.90
N ILE A 283 7.66 -9.14 -12.23
CA ILE A 283 8.32 -8.02 -11.54
C ILE A 283 7.22 -7.16 -10.92
N PRO A 284 7.20 -6.91 -9.59
CA PRO A 284 6.31 -5.93 -8.98
C PRO A 284 6.80 -4.53 -9.34
N LEU A 285 6.16 -3.88 -10.31
CA LEU A 285 6.64 -2.64 -10.96
C LEU A 285 6.86 -1.51 -9.95
N PHE A 286 5.89 -1.28 -9.08
CA PHE A 286 5.92 -0.26 -8.03
C PHE A 286 7.09 -0.44 -7.07
N GLU A 287 7.16 -1.58 -6.38
CA GLU A 287 8.22 -1.93 -5.44
C GLU A 287 9.62 -1.87 -6.08
N THR A 288 9.71 -2.31 -7.35
CA THR A 288 10.97 -2.31 -8.10
C THR A 288 11.42 -0.90 -8.46
N THR A 289 10.46 -0.02 -8.76
CA THR A 289 10.71 1.38 -9.09
C THR A 289 11.20 2.15 -7.86
N ILE A 290 10.44 2.14 -6.76
CA ILE A 290 10.78 2.95 -5.58
C ILE A 290 12.08 2.49 -4.90
N ARG A 291 12.33 1.17 -4.82
CA ARG A 291 13.51 0.61 -4.12
C ARG A 291 14.76 0.60 -5.00
N TYR A 292 14.70 -0.09 -6.15
CA TYR A 292 15.89 -0.26 -6.99
C TYR A 292 16.16 0.95 -7.88
N LEU A 293 15.17 1.41 -8.65
CA LEU A 293 15.39 2.55 -9.55
C LEU A 293 15.63 3.84 -8.74
N GLY A 294 14.82 4.08 -7.71
CA GLY A 294 15.02 5.16 -6.73
C GLY A 294 16.39 5.10 -6.05
N GLY A 295 16.75 3.97 -5.43
CA GLY A 295 18.04 3.80 -4.74
C GLY A 295 19.27 4.00 -5.64
N LEU A 296 19.23 3.48 -6.88
CA LEU A 296 20.32 3.68 -7.87
C LEU A 296 20.47 5.15 -8.28
N ILE A 297 19.36 5.84 -8.57
CA ILE A 297 19.34 7.25 -8.96
C ILE A 297 19.79 8.14 -7.80
N ALA A 298 19.25 7.94 -6.60
CA ALA A 298 19.61 8.69 -5.40
C ALA A 298 21.12 8.54 -5.08
N ALA A 299 21.65 7.32 -5.15
CA ALA A 299 23.08 7.07 -4.96
C ALA A 299 23.96 7.71 -6.06
N TYR A 300 23.49 7.74 -7.31
CA TYR A 300 24.17 8.42 -8.42
C TYR A 300 24.23 9.94 -8.20
N ASP A 301 23.09 10.57 -7.88
CA ASP A 301 23.00 12.01 -7.64
C ASP A 301 23.79 12.46 -6.40
N LEU A 302 23.64 11.76 -5.27
CA LEU A 302 24.36 12.08 -4.04
C LEU A 302 25.87 11.87 -4.18
N SER A 303 26.31 10.91 -4.99
CA SER A 303 27.71 10.74 -5.36
C SER A 303 28.20 11.67 -6.47
N SER A 304 27.35 12.61 -6.92
CA SER A 304 27.63 13.59 -7.98
C SER A 304 28.12 12.93 -9.28
N GLY A 305 27.51 11.80 -9.65
CA GLY A 305 27.84 11.03 -10.84
C GLY A 305 29.19 10.32 -10.82
N LYS A 306 29.87 10.25 -9.66
CA LYS A 306 31.21 9.62 -9.52
C LYS A 306 31.23 8.13 -9.87
N TYR A 307 30.10 7.43 -9.74
CA TYR A 307 29.96 6.00 -9.99
C TYR A 307 28.99 5.76 -11.16
N PRO A 308 29.45 5.84 -12.44
CA PRO A 308 28.58 5.75 -13.61
C PRO A 308 27.80 4.43 -13.69
N VAL A 309 28.37 3.34 -13.15
CA VAL A 309 27.72 2.01 -13.06
C VAL A 309 26.35 2.04 -12.40
N LEU A 310 26.08 3.00 -11.50
CA LEU A 310 24.76 3.17 -10.89
C LEU A 310 23.72 3.64 -11.93
N LEU A 311 24.09 4.58 -12.79
CA LEU A 311 23.22 5.05 -13.88
C LEU A 311 23.11 3.99 -14.99
N ASP A 312 24.20 3.29 -15.31
CA ASP A 312 24.18 2.18 -16.28
C ASP A 312 23.19 1.08 -15.82
N LYS A 313 23.18 0.76 -14.52
CA LYS A 313 22.25 -0.19 -13.90
C LYS A 313 20.82 0.34 -13.81
N ALA A 314 20.64 1.64 -13.53
CA ALA A 314 19.32 2.28 -13.52
C ALA A 314 18.67 2.23 -14.92
N VAL A 315 19.44 2.51 -15.98
CA VAL A 315 18.99 2.41 -17.37
C VAL A 315 18.72 0.95 -17.76
N GLU A 316 19.58 0.00 -17.39
CA GLU A 316 19.33 -1.43 -17.65
C GLU A 316 18.02 -1.91 -17.04
N LEU A 317 17.73 -1.52 -15.79
CA LEU A 317 16.48 -1.86 -15.11
C LEU A 317 15.29 -1.14 -15.75
N ALA A 318 15.39 0.18 -15.96
CA ALA A 318 14.31 0.96 -16.56
C ALA A 318 13.90 0.45 -17.94
N ASP A 319 14.85 -0.02 -18.77
CA ASP A 319 14.55 -0.58 -20.10
C ASP A 319 13.78 -1.90 -20.04
N ILE A 320 13.94 -2.67 -18.96
CA ILE A 320 13.12 -3.86 -18.67
C ILE A 320 11.72 -3.41 -18.21
N LEU A 321 11.65 -2.46 -17.28
CA LEU A 321 10.39 -1.95 -16.73
C LEU A 321 9.51 -1.21 -17.75
N MET A 322 10.11 -0.54 -18.75
CA MET A 322 9.38 0.10 -19.85
C MET A 322 8.49 -0.90 -20.61
N GLY A 323 8.86 -2.18 -20.65
CA GLY A 323 8.05 -3.24 -21.24
C GLY A 323 6.69 -3.45 -20.56
N ALA A 324 6.53 -3.02 -19.29
CA ALA A 324 5.23 -3.04 -18.60
C ALA A 324 4.22 -2.02 -19.15
N PHE A 325 4.70 -0.98 -19.85
CA PHE A 325 3.90 0.08 -20.47
C PHE A 325 3.63 -0.17 -21.98
N ASP A 326 4.09 -1.30 -22.53
CA ASP A 326 3.78 -1.74 -23.90
C ASP A 326 2.36 -2.33 -23.97
N THR A 327 1.39 -1.46 -23.71
CA THR A 327 -0.04 -1.78 -23.62
C THR A 327 -0.87 -0.84 -24.50
N PRO A 328 -2.07 -1.25 -24.97
CA PRO A 328 -2.88 -0.42 -25.88
C PRO A 328 -3.21 0.98 -25.37
N ASN A 329 -3.31 1.16 -24.05
CA ASN A 329 -3.68 2.41 -23.38
C ASN A 329 -2.52 3.07 -22.59
N ARG A 330 -1.33 2.48 -22.59
CA ARG A 330 -0.12 2.94 -21.85
C ARG A 330 -0.23 2.93 -20.34
N MET A 331 -1.24 2.29 -19.78
CA MET A 331 -1.24 1.98 -18.35
C MET A 331 -0.43 0.71 -18.12
N PRO A 332 0.36 0.63 -17.04
CA PRO A 332 1.27 -0.48 -16.84
C PRO A 332 0.56 -1.77 -16.38
N ALA A 333 1.16 -2.90 -16.70
CA ALA A 333 0.96 -4.14 -15.95
C ALA A 333 1.74 -4.05 -14.62
N VAL A 334 1.06 -3.93 -13.48
CA VAL A 334 1.72 -3.69 -12.17
C VAL A 334 2.50 -4.89 -11.64
N PHE A 335 2.15 -6.10 -12.09
CA PHE A 335 2.97 -7.31 -11.97
C PHE A 335 3.40 -7.74 -13.38
N TYR A 336 4.59 -7.30 -13.79
CA TYR A 336 5.05 -7.43 -15.18
C TYR A 336 5.69 -8.78 -15.46
N HIS A 337 5.07 -9.58 -16.34
CA HIS A 337 5.61 -10.84 -16.82
C HIS A 337 6.71 -10.61 -17.87
N TRP A 338 7.95 -10.53 -17.38
CA TRP A 338 9.14 -10.08 -18.10
C TRP A 338 9.79 -11.12 -19.04
N THR A 339 9.34 -12.37 -19.03
CA THR A 339 10.00 -13.44 -19.80
C THR A 339 9.80 -13.25 -21.31
N PRO A 340 10.72 -13.71 -22.18
CA PRO A 340 10.55 -13.60 -23.64
C PRO A 340 9.29 -14.29 -24.17
N SER A 341 8.86 -15.40 -23.55
CA SER A 341 7.62 -16.10 -23.92
C SER A 341 6.38 -15.27 -23.60
N SER A 342 6.30 -14.67 -22.40
CA SER A 342 5.20 -13.76 -22.02
C SER A 342 5.19 -12.49 -22.88
N THR A 343 6.35 -11.83 -23.03
CA THR A 343 6.48 -10.54 -23.75
C THR A 343 6.36 -10.66 -25.27
N SER A 344 6.50 -11.87 -25.84
CA SER A 344 6.21 -12.12 -27.25
C SER A 344 4.73 -11.97 -27.63
N ARG A 345 3.82 -11.91 -26.64
CA ARG A 345 2.38 -11.68 -26.83
C ARG A 345 2.03 -10.24 -26.39
N PRO A 346 1.08 -9.58 -27.07
CA PRO A 346 0.56 -8.29 -26.61
C PRO A 346 -0.17 -8.46 -25.27
N HIS A 347 0.01 -7.50 -24.37
CA HIS A 347 -0.64 -7.51 -23.05
C HIS A 347 -1.34 -6.17 -22.77
N ARG A 348 -1.99 -6.05 -21.61
CA ARG A 348 -2.74 -4.86 -21.17
C ARG A 348 -2.29 -4.41 -19.78
N GLY A 349 -2.68 -3.19 -19.40
CA GLY A 349 -2.60 -2.76 -18.01
C GLY A 349 -3.46 -3.65 -17.09
N SER A 350 -3.22 -3.59 -15.79
CA SER A 350 -3.87 -4.51 -14.84
C SER A 350 -5.33 -4.14 -14.53
N GLU A 351 -6.22 -5.15 -14.56
CA GLU A 351 -7.66 -5.02 -14.24
C GLU A 351 -7.91 -4.78 -12.73
N HIS A 352 -7.03 -5.34 -11.88
CA HIS A 352 -6.99 -5.14 -10.43
C HIS A 352 -5.73 -4.38 -10.06
N THR A 353 -5.82 -3.05 -10.02
CA THR A 353 -4.69 -2.15 -9.75
C THR A 353 -4.90 -1.41 -8.44
N VAL A 354 -3.89 -1.37 -7.56
CA VAL A 354 -3.87 -0.45 -6.41
C VAL A 354 -3.45 0.95 -6.89
N LEU A 355 -4.15 2.00 -6.44
CA LEU A 355 -3.91 3.37 -6.92
C LEU A 355 -2.45 3.82 -6.74
N ALA A 356 -1.82 3.47 -5.61
CA ALA A 356 -0.40 3.73 -5.34
C ALA A 356 0.53 3.11 -6.41
N GLU A 357 0.23 1.91 -6.92
CA GLU A 357 1.13 1.16 -7.81
C GLU A 357 1.37 1.85 -9.16
N ILE A 358 0.43 2.67 -9.61
CA ILE A 358 0.56 3.46 -10.85
C ILE A 358 0.87 4.94 -10.59
N GLY A 359 0.40 5.50 -9.47
CA GLY A 359 0.64 6.90 -9.13
C GLY A 359 2.04 7.21 -8.63
N SER A 360 2.81 6.19 -8.24
CA SER A 360 4.08 6.31 -7.51
C SER A 360 5.27 5.83 -8.33
N LEU A 361 5.26 6.17 -9.62
CA LEU A 361 6.34 5.87 -10.58
C LEU A 361 6.98 7.13 -11.16
N ALA A 362 6.36 8.30 -10.92
CA ALA A 362 6.67 9.53 -11.65
C ALA A 362 8.06 10.09 -11.30
N VAL A 363 8.38 10.21 -10.00
CA VAL A 363 9.60 10.89 -9.52
C VAL A 363 10.87 10.22 -10.08
N GLU A 364 10.93 8.89 -10.07
CA GLU A 364 12.08 8.09 -10.52
C GLU A 364 12.23 8.12 -12.03
N PHE A 365 11.15 7.93 -12.79
CA PHE A 365 11.18 7.95 -14.25
C PHE A 365 11.38 9.37 -14.81
N THR A 366 10.85 10.41 -14.15
CA THR A 366 11.14 11.81 -14.45
C THR A 366 12.62 12.11 -14.19
N ARG A 367 13.15 11.74 -13.02
CA ARG A 367 14.57 11.95 -12.73
C ARG A 367 15.46 11.18 -13.70
N LEU A 368 15.04 9.95 -14.01
CA LEU A 368 15.33 9.12 -15.18
C LEU A 368 15.66 9.94 -16.44
N ALA A 369 14.60 10.52 -16.98
CA ALA A 369 14.61 11.34 -18.18
C ALA A 369 15.48 12.59 -18.04
N GLN A 370 15.50 13.25 -16.87
CA GLN A 370 16.30 14.46 -16.63
C GLN A 370 17.81 14.19 -16.76
N ILE A 371 18.30 13.08 -16.18
CA ILE A 371 19.75 12.76 -16.15
C ILE A 371 20.23 12.03 -17.40
N THR A 372 19.39 11.20 -18.02
CA THR A 372 19.72 10.48 -19.28
C THR A 372 19.47 11.30 -20.54
N ARG A 373 18.55 12.28 -20.47
CA ARG A 373 17.95 12.99 -21.62
C ARG A 373 17.11 12.11 -22.54
N GLU A 374 16.75 10.90 -22.11
CA GLU A 374 15.87 10.00 -22.83
C GLU A 374 14.41 10.29 -22.46
N THR A 375 13.60 10.66 -23.46
CA THR A 375 12.25 11.23 -23.26
C THR A 375 11.21 10.15 -22.95
N ARG A 376 11.39 8.90 -23.42
CA ARG A 376 10.37 7.84 -23.26
C ARG A 376 10.03 7.54 -21.80
N TYR A 377 10.98 7.71 -20.87
CA TYR A 377 10.75 7.49 -19.44
C TYR A 377 9.74 8.50 -18.86
N TYR A 378 9.85 9.79 -19.23
CA TYR A 378 8.89 10.82 -18.83
C TYR A 378 7.54 10.64 -19.54
N ASP A 379 7.55 10.28 -20.83
CA ASP A 379 6.32 10.03 -21.60
C ASP A 379 5.41 8.98 -20.93
N ALA A 380 5.98 7.87 -20.46
CA ALA A 380 5.25 6.80 -19.78
C ALA A 380 4.47 7.33 -18.57
N ILE A 381 5.14 8.02 -17.65
CA ILE A 381 4.51 8.52 -16.40
C ILE A 381 3.61 9.74 -16.63
N ALA A 382 3.87 10.52 -17.70
CA ALA A 382 3.02 11.64 -18.07
C ALA A 382 1.66 11.14 -18.59
N ARG A 383 1.63 10.01 -19.30
CA ARG A 383 0.38 9.35 -19.72
C ARG A 383 -0.44 8.82 -18.55
N VAL A 384 0.20 8.20 -17.55
CA VAL A 384 -0.47 7.79 -16.31
C VAL A 384 -1.06 8.99 -15.57
N THR A 385 -0.28 10.08 -15.44
CA THR A 385 -0.73 11.33 -14.82
C THR A 385 -1.91 11.95 -15.56
N ASN A 386 -1.87 11.98 -16.90
CA ASN A 386 -2.99 12.47 -17.73
C ASN A 386 -4.26 11.63 -17.55
N ALA A 387 -4.15 10.31 -17.45
CA ALA A 387 -5.28 9.42 -17.22
C ALA A 387 -5.90 9.61 -15.82
N LEU A 388 -5.08 9.88 -14.81
CA LEU A 388 -5.53 10.27 -13.47
C LEU A 388 -6.27 11.62 -13.49
N GLU A 389 -5.69 12.68 -14.10
CA GLU A 389 -6.33 14.01 -14.23
C GLU A 389 -7.66 13.92 -14.97
N GLU A 390 -7.74 13.15 -16.07
CA GLU A 390 -8.97 12.96 -16.82
C GLU A 390 -10.10 12.35 -15.96
N TRP A 391 -9.77 11.47 -15.01
CA TRP A 391 -10.75 10.77 -14.19
C TRP A 391 -11.10 11.47 -12.87
N GLN A 392 -10.18 12.27 -12.30
CA GLN A 392 -10.26 12.82 -10.94
C GLN A 392 -11.61 13.47 -10.59
N MET A 393 -12.16 14.27 -11.50
CA MET A 393 -13.40 15.03 -11.29
C MET A 393 -14.67 14.28 -11.71
N LYS A 394 -14.54 13.03 -12.19
CA LYS A 394 -15.64 12.15 -12.63
C LYS A 394 -15.98 11.06 -11.60
N THR A 395 -15.25 10.97 -10.49
CA THR A 395 -15.44 9.96 -9.43
C THR A 395 -16.60 10.33 -8.48
N THR A 396 -16.90 9.48 -7.48
CA THR A 396 -17.90 9.81 -6.43
C THR A 396 -17.47 10.99 -5.55
N PHE A 397 -16.17 11.22 -5.42
CA PHE A 397 -15.57 12.30 -4.64
C PHE A 397 -14.66 13.13 -5.57
N PRO A 398 -15.20 14.12 -6.31
CA PRO A 398 -14.44 14.86 -7.32
C PRO A 398 -13.19 15.53 -6.73
N GLY A 399 -12.02 14.95 -7.02
CA GLY A 399 -10.74 15.25 -6.34
C GLY A 399 -9.98 13.99 -5.89
N LEU A 400 -10.67 12.87 -5.63
CA LEU A 400 -10.11 11.61 -5.18
C LEU A 400 -10.44 10.44 -6.12
N TRP A 401 -9.61 9.40 -6.09
CA TRP A 401 -9.83 8.13 -6.79
C TRP A 401 -10.10 7.02 -5.76
N PRO A 402 -10.75 5.91 -6.16
CA PRO A 402 -10.85 4.73 -5.29
C PRO A 402 -9.48 4.09 -5.08
N LEU A 403 -9.28 3.43 -3.93
CA LEU A 403 -8.01 2.76 -3.56
C LEU A 403 -7.62 1.61 -4.50
N LYS A 404 -8.62 0.98 -5.15
CA LYS A 404 -8.45 -0.04 -6.18
C LYS A 404 -9.22 0.38 -7.43
N LEU A 405 -8.65 0.14 -8.61
CA LEU A 405 -9.16 0.60 -9.91
C LEU A 405 -8.80 -0.37 -11.04
N ASP A 406 -9.48 -0.21 -12.18
CA ASP A 406 -9.16 -0.87 -13.44
C ASP A 406 -8.31 0.06 -14.32
N ALA A 407 -7.11 -0.42 -14.67
CA ALA A 407 -6.16 0.25 -15.54
C ALA A 407 -6.01 -0.45 -16.91
N SER A 408 -6.72 -1.55 -17.18
CA SER A 408 -6.60 -2.35 -18.42
C SER A 408 -7.02 -1.62 -19.70
N GLY A 409 -7.80 -0.55 -19.54
CA GLY A 409 -8.45 0.17 -20.63
C GLY A 409 -9.47 -0.68 -21.40
N CYS A 410 -9.88 -1.82 -20.83
CA CYS A 410 -10.70 -2.83 -21.49
C CYS A 410 -11.99 -3.08 -20.73
N LYS A 411 -13.10 -2.58 -21.27
CA LYS A 411 -14.42 -2.88 -20.74
C LYS A 411 -14.92 -4.19 -21.35
N LYS A 412 -14.84 -5.27 -20.58
CA LYS A 412 -15.48 -6.55 -20.91
C LYS A 412 -17.02 -6.36 -20.95
N PRO A 413 -17.72 -6.82 -22.01
CA PRO A 413 -19.18 -6.83 -22.02
C PRO A 413 -19.67 -7.66 -20.85
N GLN A 414 -20.57 -7.11 -20.01
CA GLN A 414 -21.19 -7.92 -18.97
C GLN A 414 -21.89 -9.10 -19.63
N ALA A 415 -21.42 -10.31 -19.34
CA ALA A 415 -22.07 -11.53 -19.78
C ALA A 415 -23.48 -11.53 -19.20
N VAL A 416 -24.46 -11.18 -20.04
CA VAL A 416 -25.88 -11.32 -19.70
C VAL A 416 -26.13 -12.82 -19.65
N SER A 417 -25.88 -13.41 -18.48
CA SER A 417 -26.41 -14.72 -18.16
C SER A 417 -27.92 -14.59 -18.27
N LYS A 418 -28.48 -15.05 -19.38
CA LYS A 418 -29.87 -15.47 -19.43
C LYS A 418 -29.97 -16.65 -18.49
N SER A 419 -30.16 -16.35 -17.20
CA SER A 419 -30.60 -17.34 -16.23
C SER A 419 -31.86 -17.97 -16.81
N ALA A 420 -31.84 -19.28 -17.01
CA ALA A 420 -33.03 -20.04 -17.34
C ALA A 420 -33.99 -19.95 -16.14
N ALA A 421 -34.86 -18.93 -16.19
CA ALA A 421 -35.89 -18.61 -15.22
C ALA A 421 -37.21 -18.24 -15.92
N ASP A 422 -37.33 -18.65 -17.19
CA ASP A 422 -38.52 -18.54 -18.05
C ASP A 422 -38.90 -19.95 -18.56
N GLU A 423 -39.16 -20.90 -17.66
CA GLU A 423 -39.89 -22.15 -17.94
C GLU A 423 -40.19 -22.90 -16.62
N ASP A 424 -41.30 -22.52 -15.94
CA ASP A 424 -42.14 -23.42 -15.12
C ASP A 424 -43.33 -22.65 -14.49
N GLU A 425 -44.33 -22.33 -15.32
CA GLU A 425 -45.69 -22.02 -14.82
C GLU A 425 -46.73 -22.51 -15.83
N TRP A 426 -47.20 -23.76 -15.64
CA TRP A 426 -48.30 -24.35 -16.41
C TRP A 426 -49.52 -24.63 -15.52
N LEU A 427 -50.60 -23.93 -15.85
CA LEU A 427 -52.02 -24.31 -15.69
C LEU A 427 -52.60 -24.47 -14.27
N GLU A 428 -53.49 -23.53 -13.92
CA GLU A 428 -54.86 -23.89 -13.55
C GLU A 428 -55.85 -23.18 -14.50
N ASP A 429 -56.65 -23.96 -15.24
CA ASP A 429 -57.87 -23.51 -15.95
C ASP A 429 -58.98 -23.23 -14.90
N ASP A 430 -60.02 -22.41 -15.10
CA ASP A 430 -60.95 -22.40 -16.24
C ASP A 430 -61.95 -21.20 -16.13
N ALA A 431 -62.63 -20.90 -17.24
CA ALA A 431 -63.94 -20.26 -17.37
C ALA A 431 -64.16 -18.77 -16.99
N SER A 432 -64.87 -17.94 -17.79
CA SER A 432 -65.39 -18.11 -19.16
C SER A 432 -66.02 -16.80 -19.73
N VAL A 433 -66.19 -16.76 -21.05
CA VAL A 433 -67.13 -15.93 -21.86
C VAL A 433 -66.91 -14.40 -21.99
N GLY A 434 -66.70 -13.96 -23.25
CA GLY A 434 -67.59 -12.94 -23.85
C GLY A 434 -66.95 -11.77 -24.61
N LEU A 435 -66.83 -11.87 -25.94
CA LEU A 435 -66.57 -10.71 -26.81
C LEU A 435 -67.73 -9.69 -26.76
N LYS A 436 -67.41 -8.38 -26.85
CA LYS A 436 -68.07 -7.48 -27.81
C LYS A 436 -67.30 -6.18 -28.10
N ASP A 437 -67.24 -5.88 -29.39
CA ASP A 437 -66.80 -4.62 -30.03
C ASP A 437 -67.89 -3.52 -29.90
N SER A 438 -67.51 -2.23 -29.79
CA SER A 438 -68.29 -1.04 -30.25
C SER A 438 -67.61 0.33 -29.98
N ARG A 439 -66.98 0.84 -31.03
CA ARG A 439 -66.69 2.24 -31.45
C ARG A 439 -67.71 3.37 -31.12
N ALA A 440 -67.25 4.52 -30.59
CA ALA A 440 -67.71 5.94 -30.83
C ALA A 440 -66.97 6.93 -29.87
N VAL A 441 -66.23 7.99 -30.24
CA VAL A 441 -66.48 9.26 -30.99
C VAL A 441 -66.88 10.49 -30.12
N VAL A 442 -65.88 11.38 -29.90
CA VAL A 442 -65.83 12.88 -29.91
C VAL A 442 -67.01 13.75 -29.41
N SER A 443 -66.69 14.73 -28.53
CA SER A 443 -67.24 16.12 -28.42
C SER A 443 -66.24 16.98 -27.57
N THR A 444 -65.64 18.09 -28.04
CA THR A 444 -65.96 19.55 -27.82
C THR A 444 -65.98 20.01 -26.34
N GLU A 445 -65.58 21.23 -25.90
CA GLU A 445 -65.09 22.49 -26.52
C GLU A 445 -64.43 23.43 -25.44
N GLU A 446 -63.57 24.38 -25.88
CA GLU A 446 -63.21 25.75 -25.37
C GLU A 446 -62.88 26.11 -23.87
N GLY A 447 -62.05 27.17 -23.69
CA GLY A 447 -61.61 27.81 -22.41
C GLY A 447 -62.31 29.18 -22.14
N PRO A 448 -61.66 30.28 -21.63
CA PRO A 448 -60.25 30.52 -21.25
C PRO A 448 -60.04 31.43 -19.96
N ASP A 449 -58.99 32.29 -19.95
CA ASP A 449 -58.60 33.44 -19.06
C ASP A 449 -57.73 33.17 -17.79
N THR A 450 -56.40 33.46 -17.79
CA THR A 450 -55.58 34.73 -17.61
C THR A 450 -55.17 35.00 -16.14
N ASP A 451 -54.01 35.58 -15.76
CA ASP A 451 -53.02 36.47 -16.42
C ASP A 451 -51.55 36.27 -15.91
N SER A 452 -50.56 36.99 -16.49
CA SER A 452 -49.08 36.82 -16.42
C SER A 452 -48.37 37.93 -15.57
N PRO A 453 -47.09 38.42 -15.72
CA PRO A 453 -46.03 38.19 -16.73
C PRO A 453 -44.53 38.09 -16.27
N ARG A 454 -43.64 37.54 -17.13
CA ARG A 454 -42.37 38.17 -17.63
C ARG A 454 -41.53 37.24 -18.55
N GLU A 455 -40.89 37.84 -19.56
CA GLU A 455 -40.03 37.25 -20.62
C GLU A 455 -39.09 38.39 -21.16
N PRO A 456 -38.19 38.26 -22.19
CA PRO A 456 -37.84 37.12 -23.08
C PRO A 456 -36.33 36.89 -23.40
N GLY A 457 -36.04 35.82 -24.18
CA GLY A 457 -34.91 35.70 -25.14
C GLY A 457 -33.82 34.64 -24.84
N ASP A 458 -33.36 33.80 -25.78
CA ASP A 458 -33.70 33.64 -27.21
C ASP A 458 -33.17 32.29 -27.81
N SER A 459 -33.60 31.94 -29.05
CA SER A 459 -33.08 30.94 -30.02
C SER A 459 -33.56 29.45 -30.01
N PRO A 460 -33.89 28.82 -31.18
CA PRO A 460 -34.50 27.47 -31.25
C PRO A 460 -33.81 26.39 -32.17
N SER A 461 -34.03 25.11 -31.82
CA SER A 461 -34.60 23.97 -32.60
C SER A 461 -34.69 23.95 -34.15
N VAL A 462 -34.78 22.82 -34.91
CA VAL A 462 -34.48 21.35 -34.87
C VAL A 462 -34.62 20.87 -36.36
N MET A 463 -34.15 19.65 -36.71
CA MET A 463 -34.71 18.67 -37.69
C MET A 463 -33.84 18.31 -38.91
N LEU A 464 -33.81 17.00 -39.20
CA LEU A 464 -33.05 16.36 -40.28
C LEU A 464 -33.87 15.19 -40.86
N THR A 465 -34.11 15.17 -42.18
CA THR A 465 -34.87 14.09 -42.85
C THR A 465 -34.17 13.51 -44.08
N LYS A 466 -33.77 12.23 -43.96
CA LYS A 466 -33.82 11.14 -44.95
C LYS A 466 -33.69 11.45 -46.48
N ARG A 467 -32.70 10.78 -47.09
CA ARG A 467 -32.77 9.88 -48.28
C ARG A 467 -32.18 10.33 -49.65
N GLN A 468 -31.30 9.45 -50.17
CA GLN A 468 -31.09 9.02 -51.58
C GLN A 468 -30.20 9.79 -52.61
N GLN A 469 -29.07 9.13 -52.94
CA GLN A 469 -28.61 8.68 -54.29
C GLN A 469 -27.95 9.62 -55.35
N LEU A 470 -27.15 8.95 -56.21
CA LEU A 470 -26.34 9.40 -57.37
C LEU A 470 -25.02 10.15 -57.03
N SER A 471 -23.89 9.97 -57.75
CA SER A 471 -23.61 9.16 -58.96
C SER A 471 -22.10 8.82 -59.11
N SER A 472 -21.78 7.77 -59.88
CA SER A 472 -20.41 7.27 -60.20
C SER A 472 -19.75 8.02 -61.39
N PRO A 473 -18.49 7.71 -61.81
CA PRO A 473 -18.29 6.60 -62.77
C PRO A 473 -16.94 5.84 -62.74
N LEU A 474 -17.01 4.53 -63.08
CA LEU A 474 -16.08 3.71 -63.92
C LEU A 474 -14.58 3.66 -63.57
N SER A 475 -13.87 2.53 -63.66
CA SER A 475 -14.11 1.26 -64.38
C SER A 475 -13.32 0.12 -63.67
N ALA A 476 -13.40 -1.17 -64.00
CA ALA A 476 -14.00 -1.87 -65.15
C ALA A 476 -14.58 -3.24 -64.74
N LYS A 477 -14.56 -4.24 -65.64
CA LYS A 477 -14.98 -5.63 -65.40
C LYS A 477 -14.22 -6.61 -66.31
N LYS A 478 -14.02 -7.84 -65.81
CA LYS A 478 -14.26 -9.12 -66.52
C LYS A 478 -14.54 -10.17 -65.42
N SER A 479 -15.75 -10.76 -65.33
CA SER A 479 -16.35 -11.80 -66.19
C SER A 479 -15.85 -13.20 -65.80
N THR A 480 -16.69 -14.23 -65.56
CA THR A 480 -18.17 -14.33 -65.49
C THR A 480 -18.59 -15.57 -64.66
N MET A 481 -19.84 -15.59 -64.19
CA MET A 481 -20.48 -16.67 -63.41
C MET A 481 -20.56 -18.04 -64.12
N LYS A 482 -20.64 -19.12 -63.32
CA LYS A 482 -21.76 -20.08 -63.40
C LYS A 482 -21.88 -21.03 -62.19
N ASP A 483 -23.06 -21.04 -61.57
CA ASP A 483 -23.49 -22.07 -60.60
C ASP A 483 -23.93 -23.36 -61.30
N SER A 484 -23.74 -24.52 -60.64
CA SER A 484 -24.71 -25.63 -60.60
C SER A 484 -24.34 -26.79 -59.66
N LYS A 485 -25.17 -26.99 -58.62
CA LYS A 485 -25.64 -28.27 -58.04
C LYS A 485 -24.65 -29.41 -57.65
N VAL A 486 -24.44 -29.52 -56.33
CA VAL A 486 -24.93 -30.61 -55.43
C VAL A 486 -24.55 -32.10 -55.70
N ASN A 487 -23.95 -32.70 -54.64
CA ASN A 487 -23.92 -34.11 -54.17
C ASN A 487 -22.78 -35.10 -54.54
N ALA A 488 -21.96 -35.38 -53.50
CA ALA A 488 -21.82 -36.67 -52.78
C ALA A 488 -20.52 -37.53 -52.89
N ALA A 489 -19.85 -37.61 -51.73
CA ALA A 489 -19.25 -38.79 -51.07
C ALA A 489 -17.77 -39.19 -51.27
N GLU A 490 -17.25 -39.85 -50.21
CA GLU A 490 -15.98 -40.58 -50.02
C GLU A 490 -14.72 -39.83 -49.50
N HIS A 491 -14.73 -39.54 -48.19
CA HIS A 491 -13.89 -40.17 -47.12
C HIS A 491 -12.43 -40.62 -47.39
N MET A 492 -11.46 -40.00 -46.70
CA MET A 492 -10.44 -40.65 -45.82
C MET A 492 -9.60 -39.57 -45.06
N PRO A 493 -8.84 -39.89 -43.98
CA PRO A 493 -9.17 -39.33 -42.66
C PRO A 493 -8.19 -38.29 -42.07
N LEU A 494 -8.67 -37.65 -40.99
CA LEU A 494 -7.92 -36.82 -40.04
C LEU A 494 -6.84 -37.61 -39.27
N PRO A 495 -5.68 -36.99 -38.96
CA PRO A 495 -4.94 -37.21 -37.73
C PRO A 495 -5.58 -36.41 -36.58
N LEU A 496 -5.45 -36.91 -35.35
CA LEU A 496 -5.97 -36.28 -34.14
C LEU A 496 -5.22 -34.98 -33.83
N VAL A 497 -5.98 -33.95 -33.41
CA VAL A 497 -5.45 -32.79 -32.70
C VAL A 497 -5.64 -33.09 -31.22
N ASP A 498 -4.56 -33.06 -30.43
CA ASP A 498 -4.66 -33.08 -28.97
C ASP A 498 -5.23 -31.73 -28.51
N ALA A 499 -6.42 -31.77 -27.91
CA ALA A 499 -7.19 -30.60 -27.52
C ALA A 499 -6.98 -30.30 -26.03
N ASP A 500 -5.90 -29.59 -25.71
CA ASP A 500 -5.56 -29.10 -24.36
C ASP A 500 -4.77 -27.75 -24.47
N ALA A 501 -5.12 -26.87 -25.42
CA ALA A 501 -4.36 -25.63 -25.71
C ALA A 501 -5.20 -24.41 -26.15
N ASP A 502 -6.52 -24.41 -25.91
CA ASP A 502 -7.45 -23.36 -26.37
C ASP A 502 -8.36 -22.83 -25.24
N GLU A 503 -7.79 -22.40 -24.10
CA GLU A 503 -8.52 -21.58 -23.09
C GLU A 503 -8.02 -20.12 -23.01
N ASP A 504 -6.79 -19.80 -23.43
CA ASP A 504 -6.21 -18.44 -23.33
C ASP A 504 -6.49 -17.51 -24.53
N ASN A 505 -7.14 -17.99 -25.59
CA ASN A 505 -7.12 -17.32 -26.91
C ASN A 505 -8.41 -16.54 -27.26
N ASP A 506 -9.43 -16.57 -26.39
CA ASP A 506 -10.76 -15.99 -26.65
C ASP A 506 -10.93 -14.55 -26.11
N ASP A 507 -10.01 -14.09 -25.24
CA ASP A 507 -10.12 -12.83 -24.48
C ASP A 507 -9.84 -11.56 -25.33
N HIS A 508 -9.44 -11.70 -26.59
CA HIS A 508 -9.01 -10.59 -27.44
C HIS A 508 -10.09 -9.97 -28.34
N GLU A 509 -11.19 -10.66 -28.68
CA GLU A 509 -12.13 -10.15 -29.71
C GLU A 509 -13.21 -9.17 -29.21
N HIS A 510 -13.51 -9.10 -27.91
CA HIS A 510 -14.66 -8.33 -27.38
C HIS A 510 -14.27 -7.32 -26.29
N CYS A 511 -13.42 -6.36 -26.63
CA CYS A 511 -12.96 -5.31 -25.72
C CYS A 511 -13.44 -3.91 -26.14
N GLU A 512 -14.35 -3.29 -25.37
CA GLU A 512 -14.69 -1.87 -25.55
C GLU A 512 -13.62 -0.98 -24.88
N ALA A 513 -13.10 0.03 -25.58
CA ALA A 513 -12.08 0.92 -25.02
C ALA A 513 -12.65 1.79 -23.88
N GLN A 514 -11.93 1.84 -22.76
CA GLN A 514 -12.22 2.74 -21.63
C GLN A 514 -10.95 3.41 -21.08
N GLY A 515 -11.13 4.51 -20.33
CA GLY A 515 -10.08 5.08 -19.50
C GLY A 515 -9.95 4.33 -18.17
N LEU A 516 -9.33 4.95 -17.16
CA LEU A 516 -9.35 4.43 -15.80
C LEU A 516 -10.80 4.30 -15.30
N SER A 517 -11.12 3.21 -14.62
CA SER A 517 -12.44 2.98 -14.05
C SER A 517 -12.38 2.26 -12.70
N THR A 518 -13.52 2.05 -12.05
CA THR A 518 -13.60 1.22 -10.82
C THR A 518 -13.39 -0.24 -11.18
N GLU A 519 -12.75 -1.03 -10.29
CA GLU A 519 -12.56 -2.48 -10.49
C GLU A 519 -13.84 -3.18 -10.99
N PRO A 520 -13.74 -4.12 -11.96
CA PRO A 520 -14.89 -4.86 -12.45
C PRO A 520 -15.57 -5.67 -11.34
N ASP A 521 -16.89 -5.81 -11.46
CA ASP A 521 -17.81 -6.44 -10.51
C ASP A 521 -17.80 -5.91 -9.06
N SER A 522 -16.96 -4.92 -8.74
CA SER A 522 -16.93 -4.29 -7.43
C SER A 522 -18.28 -3.64 -7.10
N THR A 523 -18.75 -3.93 -5.89
CA THR A 523 -20.01 -3.38 -5.35
C THR A 523 -19.78 -2.29 -4.32
N THR A 524 -18.53 -2.11 -3.88
CA THR A 524 -18.12 -1.18 -2.83
C THR A 524 -16.76 -0.58 -3.18
N HIS A 525 -16.69 0.73 -3.30
CA HIS A 525 -15.47 1.47 -3.62
C HIS A 525 -15.00 2.22 -2.38
N THR A 526 -13.77 1.97 -1.97
CA THR A 526 -13.15 2.66 -0.83
C THR A 526 -12.36 3.86 -1.34
N TYR A 527 -12.54 5.02 -0.71
CA TYR A 527 -11.76 6.23 -0.96
C TYR A 527 -10.97 6.62 0.30
N GLY A 528 -9.75 7.08 0.12
CA GLY A 528 -8.84 7.50 1.19
C GLY A 528 -7.51 7.95 0.62
N ILE A 529 -6.63 8.50 1.48
CA ILE A 529 -5.28 8.94 1.09
C ILE A 529 -4.17 8.29 1.93
N GLY A 530 -4.49 7.24 2.70
CA GLY A 530 -3.51 6.40 3.39
C GLY A 530 -3.17 5.16 2.56
N SER A 531 -2.84 4.05 3.24
CA SER A 531 -2.54 2.74 2.65
C SER A 531 -3.32 2.47 1.35
N MET A 532 -2.58 2.16 0.27
CA MET A 532 -3.03 1.88 -1.11
C MET A 532 -3.22 3.11 -2.01
N ALA A 533 -3.00 4.33 -1.50
CA ALA A 533 -3.16 5.57 -2.26
C ALA A 533 -2.23 6.71 -1.81
N ASP A 534 -1.77 6.66 -0.57
CA ASP A 534 -0.66 7.42 0.03
C ASP A 534 0.33 8.02 -0.98
N SER A 535 1.21 7.21 -1.56
CA SER A 535 2.33 7.72 -2.35
C SER A 535 1.91 8.37 -3.68
N THR A 536 0.72 8.07 -4.23
CA THR A 536 0.14 8.81 -5.37
C THR A 536 -0.08 10.28 -5.01
N TYR A 537 -0.68 10.55 -3.83
CA TYR A 537 -0.93 11.91 -3.39
C TYR A 537 0.36 12.63 -2.96
N GLU A 538 1.30 11.86 -2.42
CA GLU A 538 2.63 12.32 -2.04
C GLU A 538 3.48 12.77 -3.24
N TYR A 539 3.38 12.05 -4.35
CA TYR A 539 4.17 12.33 -5.55
C TYR A 539 3.75 13.65 -6.20
N PHE A 540 2.53 14.16 -6.00
CA PHE A 540 2.11 15.42 -6.60
C PHE A 540 2.95 16.66 -6.16
N PRO A 541 3.12 16.99 -4.86
CA PRO A 541 4.01 18.08 -4.45
C PRO A 541 5.49 17.78 -4.76
N LYS A 542 5.92 16.52 -4.65
CA LYS A 542 7.30 16.08 -4.94
C LYS A 542 7.67 16.29 -6.41
N GLU A 543 6.84 15.83 -7.33
CA GLU A 543 7.02 15.94 -8.78
C GLU A 543 6.89 17.39 -9.27
N TYR A 544 6.00 18.19 -8.66
CA TYR A 544 5.97 19.63 -8.90
C TYR A 544 7.31 20.30 -8.55
N ALA A 545 7.91 19.91 -7.42
CA ALA A 545 9.22 20.42 -7.02
C ALA A 545 10.35 19.90 -7.93
N LEU A 546 10.36 18.61 -8.27
CA LEU A 546 11.35 17.99 -9.16
C LEU A 546 11.37 18.61 -10.56
N LEU A 547 10.21 19.01 -11.07
CA LEU A 547 10.04 19.72 -12.34
C LEU A 547 10.20 21.25 -12.22
N GLY A 548 10.72 21.78 -11.11
CA GLY A 548 10.96 23.22 -10.93
C GLY A 548 9.69 24.08 -11.02
N GLY A 549 8.54 23.51 -10.66
CA GLY A 549 7.23 24.16 -10.77
C GLY A 549 6.71 24.36 -12.19
N MET A 550 7.36 23.76 -13.20
CA MET A 550 7.00 23.95 -14.61
C MET A 550 5.71 23.22 -15.02
N ASN A 551 5.37 22.10 -14.38
CA ASN A 551 4.11 21.37 -14.65
C ASN A 551 3.06 21.64 -13.56
N GLU A 552 2.16 22.60 -13.82
CA GLU A 552 1.03 22.95 -12.92
C GLU A 552 -0.02 21.84 -12.78
N GLN A 553 0.04 20.75 -13.56
CA GLN A 553 -0.86 19.59 -13.42
C GLN A 553 -0.81 19.00 -12.02
N TYR A 554 0.38 18.66 -11.54
CA TYR A 554 0.57 18.07 -10.21
C TYR A 554 0.06 18.97 -9.09
N LYS A 555 0.23 20.29 -9.21
CA LYS A 555 -0.33 21.25 -8.27
C LYS A 555 -1.87 21.23 -8.27
N ARG A 556 -2.53 21.17 -9.44
CA ARG A 556 -3.99 21.03 -9.51
C ARG A 556 -4.46 19.73 -8.87
N LEU A 557 -3.87 18.60 -9.27
CA LEU A 557 -4.18 17.27 -8.73
C LEU A 557 -4.13 17.25 -7.19
N TYR A 558 -3.07 17.81 -6.60
CA TYR A 558 -2.93 17.95 -5.16
C TYR A 558 -4.00 18.87 -4.53
N LEU A 559 -4.21 20.08 -5.08
CA LEU A 559 -5.15 21.04 -4.51
C LEU A 559 -6.60 20.52 -4.51
N ASP A 560 -7.03 19.90 -5.60
CA ASP A 560 -8.36 19.32 -5.75
C ASP A 560 -8.55 18.10 -4.84
N ALA A 561 -7.53 17.24 -4.71
CA ALA A 561 -7.54 16.14 -3.75
C ALA A 561 -7.62 16.62 -2.30
N MET A 562 -6.70 17.50 -1.87
CA MET A 562 -6.62 17.96 -0.48
C MET A 562 -7.84 18.78 -0.06
N LYS A 563 -8.55 19.41 -1.01
CA LYS A 563 -9.86 20.02 -0.74
C LYS A 563 -10.84 18.99 -0.19
N ILE A 564 -10.99 17.85 -0.87
CA ILE A 564 -11.89 16.79 -0.42
C ILE A 564 -11.37 16.13 0.87
N VAL A 565 -10.06 15.95 1.03
CA VAL A 565 -9.49 15.42 2.28
C VAL A 565 -9.90 16.26 3.49
N ARG A 566 -9.83 17.60 3.37
CA ARG A 566 -10.25 18.55 4.41
C ARG A 566 -11.75 18.51 4.71
N GLU A 567 -12.58 18.27 3.70
CA GLU A 567 -14.05 18.26 3.80
C GLU A 567 -14.60 16.92 4.30
N GLU A 568 -13.97 15.79 3.94
CA GLU A 568 -14.59 14.45 4.04
C GLU A 568 -13.76 13.40 4.79
N LEU A 569 -12.44 13.58 4.96
CA LEU A 569 -11.55 12.55 5.52
C LEU A 569 -10.87 12.92 6.83
N LEU A 570 -10.63 14.20 7.12
CA LEU A 570 -10.05 14.60 8.40
C LEU A 570 -11.03 14.37 9.55
N PHE A 571 -10.57 13.72 10.63
CA PHE A 571 -11.31 13.63 11.89
C PHE A 571 -10.41 13.83 13.10
N ARG A 572 -10.98 14.33 14.20
CA ARG A 572 -10.33 14.37 15.51
C ARG A 572 -10.75 13.14 16.32
N PRO A 573 -9.82 12.34 16.88
CA PRO A 573 -10.16 11.23 17.75
C PRO A 573 -10.48 11.69 19.18
N MET A 574 -11.38 10.98 19.84
CA MET A 574 -11.73 11.21 21.25
C MET A 574 -10.70 10.55 22.17
N THR A 575 -9.67 11.31 22.52
CA THR A 575 -8.62 10.89 23.47
C THR A 575 -8.97 11.31 24.91
N LYS A 576 -8.48 10.57 25.90
CA LYS A 576 -8.81 10.79 27.32
C LYS A 576 -8.21 12.09 27.87
N GLU A 577 -7.00 12.41 27.42
CA GLU A 577 -6.24 13.63 27.74
C GLU A 577 -6.62 14.81 26.83
N ASN A 578 -7.55 14.61 25.89
CA ASN A 578 -8.09 15.61 24.96
C ASN A 578 -7.04 16.28 24.04
N HIS A 579 -6.08 15.49 23.55
CA HIS A 579 -5.09 15.95 22.57
C HIS A 579 -5.76 16.58 21.33
N ASP A 580 -5.15 17.66 20.83
CA ASP A 580 -5.58 18.34 19.60
C ASP A 580 -4.80 17.80 18.40
N ILE A 581 -5.22 16.61 17.96
CA ILE A 581 -4.61 15.80 16.90
C ILE A 581 -5.65 15.44 15.84
N LEU A 582 -5.22 15.07 14.63
CA LEU A 582 -6.08 14.67 13.53
C LEU A 582 -5.61 13.34 12.94
N PHE A 583 -6.55 12.52 12.47
CA PHE A 583 -6.29 11.34 11.64
C PHE A 583 -7.09 11.41 10.34
N LEU A 584 -6.78 10.50 9.43
CA LEU A 584 -7.38 10.35 8.11
C LEU A 584 -8.32 9.14 8.09
N ALA A 585 -9.60 9.39 7.86
CA ALA A 585 -10.60 8.36 7.66
C ALA A 585 -10.58 7.83 6.22
N LYS A 586 -11.22 6.66 6.02
CA LYS A 586 -11.65 6.17 4.70
C LYS A 586 -13.16 6.33 4.54
N GLN A 587 -13.62 6.43 3.29
CA GLN A 587 -15.05 6.45 2.92
C GLN A 587 -15.36 5.22 2.06
N ASN A 588 -16.13 4.27 2.59
CA ASN A 588 -16.64 3.13 1.83
C ASN A 588 -17.96 3.52 1.17
N ILE A 589 -18.00 3.47 -0.15
CA ILE A 589 -19.17 3.79 -0.97
C ILE A 589 -19.74 2.52 -1.57
N SER A 590 -20.98 2.17 -1.23
CA SER A 590 -21.70 1.00 -1.76
C SER A 590 -22.98 1.46 -2.48
N PRO A 591 -22.92 1.89 -3.76
CA PRO A 591 -24.06 2.55 -4.43
C PRO A 591 -25.31 1.67 -4.52
N LYS A 592 -25.11 0.35 -4.64
CA LYS A 592 -26.16 -0.67 -4.74
C LYS A 592 -26.73 -1.10 -3.37
N ALA A 593 -26.28 -0.53 -2.25
CA ALA A 593 -26.77 -0.91 -0.92
C ALA A 593 -28.27 -0.58 -0.75
N LYS A 594 -29.04 -1.60 -0.31
CA LYS A 594 -30.50 -1.50 -0.06
C LYS A 594 -30.82 -0.50 1.04
N ASP A 595 -30.00 -0.47 2.09
CA ASP A 595 -30.09 0.46 3.21
C ASP A 595 -29.35 1.77 2.86
N PRO A 596 -30.03 2.94 2.79
CA PRO A 596 -29.40 4.21 2.52
C PRO A 596 -28.27 4.56 3.49
N ALA A 597 -28.36 4.16 4.75
CA ALA A 597 -27.32 4.43 5.77
C ALA A 597 -26.02 3.64 5.52
N LYS A 598 -26.07 2.60 4.67
CA LYS A 598 -24.92 1.77 4.29
C LYS A 598 -24.32 2.13 2.92
N ARG A 599 -24.84 3.19 2.27
CA ARG A 599 -24.31 3.65 0.96
C ARG A 599 -23.02 4.45 1.06
N LYS A 600 -22.80 5.14 2.18
CA LYS A 600 -21.56 5.84 2.54
C LYS A 600 -21.28 5.55 4.01
N VAL A 601 -20.17 4.85 4.27
CA VAL A 601 -19.73 4.49 5.63
C VAL A 601 -18.32 5.02 5.83
N THR A 602 -18.15 5.90 6.82
CA THR A 602 -16.84 6.44 7.20
C THR A 602 -16.15 5.50 8.18
N ILE A 603 -14.91 5.12 7.88
CA ILE A 603 -14.04 4.32 8.75
C ILE A 603 -13.03 5.26 9.40
N TYR A 604 -13.19 5.47 10.70
CA TYR A 604 -12.35 6.35 11.53
C TYR A 604 -11.09 5.62 11.98
N GLU A 605 -10.20 5.35 11.03
CA GLU A 605 -8.95 4.63 11.25
C GLU A 605 -7.74 5.53 11.53
N GLY A 606 -6.69 4.92 12.07
CA GLY A 606 -5.31 5.38 11.91
C GLY A 606 -4.46 4.20 11.42
N THR A 607 -3.56 4.49 10.49
CA THR A 607 -2.60 3.52 9.93
C THR A 607 -1.19 4.05 10.08
N HIS A 608 -0.20 3.16 10.18
CA HIS A 608 1.21 3.59 10.16
C HIS A 608 1.58 4.20 8.81
N LEU A 609 1.17 3.55 7.70
CA LEU A 609 1.30 4.09 6.34
C LEU A 609 0.74 5.52 6.23
N GLY A 610 -0.46 5.78 6.76
CA GLY A 610 -1.09 7.11 6.73
C GLY A 610 -0.35 8.22 7.49
N CYS A 611 0.76 7.92 8.19
CA CYS A 611 1.55 8.92 8.89
C CYS A 611 2.42 9.79 7.99
N PHE A 612 2.71 9.40 6.75
CA PHE A 612 3.41 10.23 5.75
C PHE A 612 2.71 11.58 5.51
N ALA A 613 1.38 11.59 5.69
CA ALA A 613 0.53 12.72 5.34
C ALA A 613 0.87 14.00 6.14
N GLY A 614 1.49 13.87 7.32
CA GLY A 614 2.02 15.03 8.05
C GLY A 614 3.09 15.78 7.26
N GLY A 615 4.10 15.07 6.77
CA GLY A 615 5.15 15.58 5.89
C GLY A 615 4.60 16.11 4.57
N MET A 616 3.73 15.33 3.90
CA MET A 616 3.08 15.73 2.65
C MET A 616 2.29 17.05 2.79
N PHE A 617 1.40 17.16 3.78
CA PHE A 617 0.65 18.40 4.03
C PHE A 617 1.57 19.58 4.32
N GLY A 618 2.64 19.36 5.08
CA GLY A 618 3.62 20.41 5.39
C GLY A 618 4.36 20.91 4.16
N LEU A 619 4.83 19.98 3.31
CA LEU A 619 5.54 20.30 2.07
C LEU A 619 4.61 21.02 1.09
N GLY A 620 3.40 20.49 0.86
CA GLY A 620 2.39 21.12 0.00
C GLY A 620 1.95 22.50 0.50
N ALA A 621 1.81 22.68 1.81
CA ALA A 621 1.49 23.99 2.41
C ALA A 621 2.55 25.06 2.10
N LYS A 622 3.83 24.66 2.06
CA LYS A 622 4.96 25.55 1.75
C LYS A 622 5.12 25.80 0.25
N LEU A 623 5.00 24.76 -0.58
CA LEU A 623 5.11 24.87 -2.04
C LEU A 623 3.95 25.67 -2.67
N PHE A 624 2.75 25.60 -2.08
CA PHE A 624 1.54 26.16 -2.67
C PHE A 624 0.92 27.33 -1.88
N ASP A 625 1.62 27.83 -0.86
CA ASP A 625 1.21 28.94 0.02
C ASP A 625 -0.17 28.72 0.69
N ILE A 626 -0.29 27.59 1.39
CA ILE A 626 -1.51 27.18 2.10
C ILE A 626 -1.23 27.15 3.63
N PRO A 627 -1.11 28.29 4.31
CA PRO A 627 -0.69 28.34 5.71
C PRO A 627 -1.63 27.60 6.68
N SER A 628 -2.90 27.38 6.31
CA SER A 628 -3.82 26.53 7.08
C SER A 628 -3.41 25.06 7.11
N ASP A 629 -2.80 24.56 6.05
CA ASP A 629 -2.39 23.16 5.93
C ASP A 629 -1.17 22.85 6.79
N MET A 630 -0.33 23.83 7.13
CA MET A 630 0.74 23.65 8.14
C MET A 630 0.19 23.25 9.53
N VAL A 631 -1.00 23.76 9.89
CA VAL A 631 -1.65 23.39 11.17
C VAL A 631 -2.21 21.97 11.08
N ILE A 632 -2.67 21.53 9.90
CA ILE A 632 -3.11 20.16 9.66
C ILE A 632 -1.91 19.20 9.70
N ALA A 633 -0.80 19.56 9.03
CA ALA A 633 0.47 18.83 9.03
C ALA A 633 1.00 18.56 10.45
N GLU A 634 1.04 19.59 11.30
CA GLU A 634 1.39 19.46 12.71
C GLU A 634 0.46 18.50 13.46
N LYS A 635 -0.86 18.60 13.26
CA LYS A 635 -1.85 17.76 13.95
C LYS A 635 -1.84 16.31 13.50
N LEU A 636 -1.62 16.04 12.21
CA LEU A 636 -1.42 14.69 11.66
C LEU A 636 -0.13 14.07 12.23
N THR A 637 0.98 14.81 12.20
CA THR A 637 2.27 14.34 12.72
C THR A 637 2.19 14.05 14.23
N ASN A 638 1.61 14.96 15.02
CA ASN A 638 1.40 14.75 16.45
C ASN A 638 0.45 13.59 16.76
N ALA A 639 -0.51 13.26 15.86
CA ALA A 639 -1.38 12.09 16.01
C ALA A 639 -0.59 10.78 15.95
N CYS A 640 0.37 10.68 15.02
CA CYS A 640 1.25 9.53 14.89
C CYS A 640 2.20 9.40 16.09
N VAL A 641 2.79 10.50 16.58
CA VAL A 641 3.59 10.49 17.83
C VAL A 641 2.74 10.08 19.04
N TRP A 642 1.47 10.52 19.10
CA TRP A 642 0.51 10.04 20.11
C TRP A 642 0.20 8.54 19.99
N ALA A 643 0.04 8.01 18.77
CA ALA A 643 -0.18 6.59 18.53
C ALA A 643 1.03 5.72 18.91
N TYR A 644 2.26 6.25 18.82
CA TYR A 644 3.44 5.60 19.40
C TYR A 644 3.34 5.58 20.94
N ALA A 645 2.91 6.67 21.57
CA ALA A 645 2.77 6.77 23.02
C ALA A 645 1.60 5.97 23.62
N SER A 646 0.56 5.66 22.84
CA SER A 646 -0.64 4.98 23.33
C SER A 646 -0.42 3.48 23.59
N THR A 647 0.69 2.90 23.16
CA THR A 647 1.00 1.47 23.33
C THR A 647 2.01 1.22 24.46
N PRO A 648 1.95 0.08 25.18
CA PRO A 648 2.91 -0.27 26.23
C PRO A 648 4.36 -0.41 25.77
N VAL A 649 4.59 -0.63 24.47
CA VAL A 649 5.92 -0.75 23.88
C VAL A 649 6.51 0.63 23.54
N GLY A 650 5.67 1.64 23.30
CA GLY A 650 6.10 2.96 22.81
C GLY A 650 6.24 3.02 21.28
N VAL A 651 5.54 2.15 20.56
CA VAL A 651 5.57 1.99 19.10
C VAL A 651 4.13 1.80 18.61
N MET A 652 3.70 2.52 17.56
CA MET A 652 2.31 2.43 17.09
C MET A 652 2.02 1.10 16.37
N ALA A 653 0.76 0.73 16.33
CA ALA A 653 0.26 -0.43 15.59
C ALA A 653 0.08 -0.08 14.09
N GLU A 654 0.26 -1.05 13.19
CA GLU A 654 0.06 -0.86 11.74
C GLU A 654 -1.32 -0.32 11.36
N GLU A 655 -2.41 -0.79 12.00
CA GLU A 655 -3.78 -0.35 11.71
C GLU A 655 -4.73 -0.46 12.93
N PHE A 656 -5.46 0.61 13.22
CA PHE A 656 -6.43 0.71 14.32
C PHE A 656 -7.62 1.61 13.98
N GLU A 657 -8.68 1.54 14.79
CA GLU A 657 -9.88 2.38 14.70
C GLU A 657 -10.12 3.14 16.01
N LEU A 658 -10.58 4.39 15.89
CA LEU A 658 -10.79 5.32 17.01
C LEU A 658 -12.22 5.85 17.01
N VAL A 659 -12.71 6.25 18.20
CA VAL A 659 -13.97 7.00 18.30
C VAL A 659 -13.75 8.43 17.81
N PRO A 660 -14.50 8.92 16.80
CA PRO A 660 -14.40 10.32 16.38
C PRO A 660 -15.12 11.26 17.35
N CYS A 661 -14.57 12.46 17.49
CA CYS A 661 -15.27 13.61 18.06
C CYS A 661 -16.30 14.17 17.05
N GLU A 662 -17.32 14.89 17.53
CA GLU A 662 -18.30 15.60 16.67
C GLU A 662 -17.71 16.82 15.94
N SER A 663 -16.52 17.28 16.35
CA SER A 663 -15.88 18.48 15.83
C SER A 663 -14.36 18.30 15.78
N LEU A 664 -13.73 18.89 14.78
CA LEU A 664 -12.28 18.93 14.62
C LEU A 664 -11.59 19.80 15.68
N THR A 665 -12.30 20.77 16.27
CA THR A 665 -11.73 21.78 17.18
C THR A 665 -12.13 21.60 18.65
N SER A 666 -13.33 21.07 18.90
CA SER A 666 -13.85 20.80 20.24
C SER A 666 -14.04 19.31 20.45
N CYS A 667 -13.27 18.74 21.38
CA CYS A 667 -13.54 17.42 21.91
C CYS A 667 -13.59 17.42 23.45
N LYS A 668 -14.34 16.47 24.00
CA LYS A 668 -14.41 16.15 25.43
C LYS A 668 -14.49 14.64 25.55
N TRP A 669 -13.72 14.08 26.47
CA TRP A 669 -13.80 12.65 26.78
C TRP A 669 -15.21 12.29 27.25
N ASN A 670 -15.79 11.26 26.63
CA ASN A 670 -17.08 10.69 27.00
C ASN A 670 -16.95 9.16 27.04
N GLU A 671 -16.85 8.60 28.25
CA GLU A 671 -16.65 7.18 28.49
C GLU A 671 -17.85 6.34 28.00
N SER A 672 -19.08 6.82 28.20
CA SER A 672 -20.29 6.14 27.72
C SER A 672 -20.31 6.03 26.19
N ARG A 673 -19.97 7.10 25.46
CA ARG A 673 -19.85 7.07 23.98
C ARG A 673 -18.77 6.08 23.52
N TRP A 674 -17.66 5.95 24.25
CA TRP A 674 -16.63 4.97 23.93
C TRP A 674 -17.13 3.54 24.15
N TYR A 675 -17.87 3.30 25.23
CA TYR A 675 -18.45 1.99 25.54
C TYR A 675 -19.53 1.60 24.52
N GLU A 676 -20.41 2.52 24.13
CA GLU A 676 -21.37 2.36 23.03
C GLU A 676 -20.66 1.96 21.71
N ALA A 677 -19.55 2.62 21.38
CA ALA A 677 -18.75 2.31 20.20
C ALA A 677 -17.99 0.96 20.27
N LEU A 678 -17.83 0.38 21.46
CA LEU A 678 -17.23 -0.95 21.67
C LEU A 678 -18.25 -2.10 21.56
N ASP A 679 -19.54 -1.82 21.75
CA ASP A 679 -20.66 -2.77 21.60
C ASP A 679 -21.77 -2.21 20.67
N PRO A 680 -21.45 -1.83 19.42
CA PRO A 680 -22.40 -1.18 18.49
C PRO A 680 -23.53 -2.10 18.03
N ARG A 681 -23.51 -3.38 18.44
CA ARG A 681 -24.50 -4.41 18.12
C ARG A 681 -25.15 -5.02 19.36
N LEU A 682 -25.18 -4.28 20.48
CA LEU A 682 -25.79 -4.70 21.75
C LEU A 682 -27.16 -5.37 21.55
N GLU A 683 -28.10 -4.71 20.87
CA GLU A 683 -29.43 -5.30 20.63
C GLU A 683 -29.41 -6.61 19.84
N GLU A 684 -28.61 -6.68 18.77
CA GLU A 684 -28.47 -7.89 17.94
C GLU A 684 -27.85 -9.02 18.76
N ARG A 685 -26.83 -8.72 19.57
CA ARG A 685 -26.13 -9.65 20.46
C ARG A 685 -27.08 -10.24 21.52
N MET A 686 -27.89 -9.38 22.15
CA MET A 686 -28.91 -9.81 23.12
C MET A 686 -29.99 -10.68 22.45
N ARG A 687 -30.54 -10.22 21.31
CA ARG A 687 -31.57 -10.93 20.53
C ARG A 687 -31.08 -12.27 19.97
N ALA A 688 -29.81 -12.37 19.59
CA ALA A 688 -29.20 -13.61 19.12
C ALA A 688 -29.10 -14.67 20.23
N VAL A 689 -28.72 -14.26 21.44
CA VAL A 689 -28.69 -15.17 22.60
C VAL A 689 -30.10 -15.61 23.02
N GLU A 690 -31.07 -14.70 23.02
CA GLU A 690 -32.48 -15.04 23.25
C GLU A 690 -32.99 -16.04 22.21
N THR A 691 -32.77 -15.77 20.92
CA THR A 691 -33.17 -16.64 19.81
C THR A 691 -32.51 -18.01 19.90
N TYR A 692 -31.21 -18.06 20.23
CA TYR A 692 -30.49 -19.31 20.47
C TYR A 692 -31.12 -20.09 21.63
N ASN A 693 -31.41 -19.42 22.75
CA ASN A 693 -32.01 -20.08 23.91
C ASN A 693 -33.40 -20.65 23.60
N VAL A 694 -34.26 -19.89 22.93
CA VAL A 694 -35.58 -20.36 22.48
C VAL A 694 -35.46 -21.53 21.49
N HIS A 695 -34.47 -21.51 20.59
CA HIS A 695 -34.25 -22.61 19.65
C HIS A 695 -33.74 -23.88 20.35
N GLN A 696 -32.78 -23.76 21.27
CA GLN A 696 -32.30 -24.90 22.06
C GLN A 696 -33.38 -25.46 22.98
N GLN A 697 -34.20 -24.60 23.61
CA GLN A 697 -35.36 -25.03 24.39
C GLN A 697 -36.34 -25.82 23.52
N LYS A 698 -36.65 -25.36 22.30
CA LYS A 698 -37.50 -26.11 21.35
C LYS A 698 -36.90 -27.46 20.95
N LEU A 699 -35.58 -27.57 20.74
CA LEU A 699 -34.92 -28.84 20.46
C LEU A 699 -34.96 -29.80 21.66
N TYR A 700 -34.94 -29.28 22.89
CA TYR A 700 -35.05 -30.07 24.12
C TYR A 700 -36.50 -30.46 24.45
N GLU A 701 -37.47 -29.62 24.09
CA GLU A 701 -38.90 -29.86 24.26
C GLU A 701 -39.53 -30.66 23.11
N GLN A 702 -38.83 -30.82 21.97
CA GLN A 702 -39.23 -31.76 20.92
C GLN A 702 -39.28 -33.18 21.52
N PRO A 703 -40.44 -33.83 21.53
CA PRO A 703 -40.52 -35.19 22.06
C PRO A 703 -39.76 -36.16 21.15
N LEU A 704 -39.35 -37.30 21.71
CA LEU A 704 -38.78 -38.46 21.01
C LEU A 704 -39.82 -39.19 20.12
N THR A 705 -40.71 -38.45 19.47
CA THR A 705 -41.65 -38.93 18.44
C THR A 705 -40.88 -39.20 17.15
N GLY A 706 -40.15 -40.32 17.15
CA GLY A 706 -39.32 -40.79 16.06
C GLY A 706 -38.58 -42.10 16.34
N LEU A 707 -38.73 -42.70 17.53
CA LEU A 707 -38.08 -43.97 17.89
C LEU A 707 -39.03 -45.15 18.11
N ASN A 708 -40.32 -45.02 17.74
CA ASN A 708 -41.32 -46.09 17.83
C ASN A 708 -41.93 -46.51 16.47
N ASP A 709 -41.68 -45.80 15.37
CA ASP A 709 -42.25 -46.11 14.03
C ASP A 709 -41.26 -46.84 13.09
N VAL A 710 -40.14 -47.34 13.61
CA VAL A 710 -39.11 -48.09 12.83
C VAL A 710 -38.83 -49.48 13.42
N LEU A 711 -39.84 -50.09 14.07
CA LEU A 711 -39.74 -51.46 14.61
C LEU A 711 -40.92 -52.38 14.23
N ASP A 712 -41.85 -51.95 13.38
CA ASP A 712 -43.06 -52.71 12.99
C ASP A 712 -43.29 -52.77 11.46
N ASN A 713 -42.22 -52.80 10.65
CA ASN A 713 -42.28 -53.19 9.23
C ASN A 713 -40.98 -53.91 8.81
N GLU A 714 -40.86 -55.19 9.19
CA GLU A 714 -39.98 -56.12 8.47
C GLU A 714 -40.71 -56.57 7.19
N ASP A 715 -40.37 -55.98 6.05
CA ASP A 715 -40.10 -56.65 4.76
C ASP A 715 -40.14 -55.66 3.57
N GLU A 716 -39.33 -55.95 2.54
CA GLU A 716 -39.18 -55.23 1.26
C GLU A 716 -38.81 -53.72 1.32
N PHE A 717 -37.51 -53.41 1.17
CA PHE A 717 -37.04 -52.89 -0.13
C PHE A 717 -35.52 -53.07 -0.33
N VAL A 718 -35.11 -53.20 -1.59
CA VAL A 718 -33.76 -53.64 -2.01
C VAL A 718 -32.75 -52.49 -1.98
N VAL A 719 -31.59 -52.73 -1.34
CA VAL A 719 -30.42 -51.83 -1.44
C VAL A 719 -29.73 -52.04 -2.80
N SER A 720 -29.77 -51.03 -3.65
CA SER A 720 -28.89 -50.89 -4.82
C SER A 720 -28.00 -49.66 -4.66
N GLN A 721 -26.75 -49.77 -5.14
CA GLN A 721 -25.68 -48.83 -4.84
C GLN A 721 -25.77 -47.53 -5.65
N MET A 722 -25.54 -46.40 -5.00
CA MET A 722 -24.85 -45.24 -5.58
C MET A 722 -23.90 -44.64 -4.53
N ASP A 723 -22.70 -45.21 -4.56
CA ASP A 723 -21.42 -44.52 -4.74
C ASP A 723 -21.21 -43.13 -4.09
N LEU A 724 -20.38 -43.12 -3.04
CA LEU A 724 -19.76 -41.91 -2.49
C LEU A 724 -18.23 -42.00 -2.63
N GLY A 725 -17.76 -42.09 -3.87
CA GLY A 725 -16.35 -42.16 -4.25
C GLY A 725 -15.78 -40.84 -4.81
N SER A 726 -14.70 -40.34 -4.20
CA SER A 726 -13.93 -39.13 -4.58
C SER A 726 -14.64 -37.78 -4.34
N ARG A 727 -13.96 -36.69 -3.95
CA ARG A 727 -12.51 -36.41 -3.92
C ARG A 727 -12.06 -35.84 -2.56
N LEU A 728 -11.28 -36.63 -1.80
CA LEU A 728 -10.33 -36.12 -0.81
C LEU A 728 -8.97 -36.79 -1.08
N LYS A 729 -8.07 -36.09 -1.77
CA LYS A 729 -6.69 -36.56 -1.97
C LYS A 729 -5.90 -36.38 -0.67
N LYS A 730 -5.68 -37.51 0.00
CA LYS A 730 -4.54 -37.87 0.88
C LYS A 730 -3.54 -36.74 1.20
N ARG A 731 -3.33 -36.50 2.51
CA ARG A 731 -1.99 -36.23 3.03
C ARG A 731 -1.57 -37.41 3.90
N ASN A 732 -0.49 -38.08 3.49
CA ASN A 732 0.06 -39.24 4.18
C ASN A 732 1.11 -38.78 5.21
N PRO A 733 1.04 -39.27 6.45
CA PRO A 733 2.27 -39.59 7.17
C PRO A 733 2.17 -41.00 7.79
N GLN A 734 2.96 -41.93 7.24
CA GLN A 734 3.20 -43.23 7.86
C GLN A 734 4.70 -43.42 8.04
N THR A 735 5.12 -43.59 9.31
CA THR A 735 6.30 -44.29 9.86
C THR A 735 6.65 -43.64 11.22
N ASP A 736 6.96 -44.35 12.31
CA ASP A 736 6.74 -45.76 12.68
C ASP A 736 6.92 -45.87 14.24
N PHE A 737 6.83 -47.07 14.82
CA PHE A 737 7.14 -47.47 16.21
C PHE A 737 6.05 -47.40 17.31
N LYS A 738 5.22 -48.46 17.30
CA LYS A 738 5.08 -49.51 18.35
C LYS A 738 5.05 -49.15 19.86
N GLY A 739 4.05 -49.70 20.56
CA GLY A 739 4.08 -49.94 22.01
C GLY A 739 2.80 -50.61 22.57
N GLU A 740 2.87 -51.93 22.77
CA GLU A 740 1.89 -52.87 23.39
C GLU A 740 1.12 -52.31 24.61
N GLU A 741 -0.22 -52.43 24.67
CA GLU A 741 -1.06 -53.62 24.97
C GLU A 741 -1.13 -53.98 26.47
N ARG A 742 -2.35 -53.93 27.06
CA ARG A 742 -2.80 -54.94 28.05
C ARG A 742 -4.32 -55.02 28.19
N THR A 743 -4.84 -56.23 28.08
CA THR A 743 -6.28 -56.55 28.11
C THR A 743 -6.58 -57.58 29.19
N GLU A 744 -7.22 -57.20 30.29
CA GLU A 744 -7.74 -58.07 31.35
C GLU A 744 -8.97 -57.37 31.98
N THR A 745 -10.09 -58.01 32.36
CA THR A 745 -10.61 -59.38 32.17
C THR A 745 -12.15 -59.35 32.32
N ILE A 746 -12.86 -60.36 31.82
CA ILE A 746 -14.33 -60.47 31.95
C ILE A 746 -14.70 -61.02 33.34
N SER A 747 -15.68 -60.41 34.01
CA SER A 747 -16.49 -61.08 35.04
C SER A 747 -17.88 -60.47 35.15
N SER A 748 -18.89 -61.19 34.68
CA SER A 748 -20.31 -60.87 34.85
C SER A 748 -20.77 -61.19 36.28
N VAL A 749 -21.36 -60.22 36.99
CA VAL A 749 -22.08 -60.47 38.25
C VAL A 749 -23.37 -59.64 38.29
N ASP A 750 -24.48 -60.35 38.43
CA ASP A 750 -25.82 -59.99 38.89
C ASP A 750 -26.54 -58.75 38.33
N ALA A 751 -27.64 -59.04 37.64
CA ALA A 751 -28.74 -58.11 37.42
C ALA A 751 -29.43 -57.77 38.75
N GLY A 752 -29.33 -56.51 39.19
CA GLY A 752 -30.09 -56.05 40.34
C GLY A 752 -29.68 -54.68 40.85
N THR A 753 -30.56 -53.69 40.66
CA THR A 753 -30.59 -52.44 41.45
C THR A 753 -29.47 -51.42 41.21
N TYR A 754 -29.41 -50.84 40.01
CA TYR A 754 -29.26 -49.39 39.89
C TYR A 754 -30.03 -48.87 38.68
N ALA A 755 -31.27 -48.42 38.91
CA ALA A 755 -31.93 -47.50 38.01
C ALA A 755 -31.20 -46.15 38.09
N LYS A 756 -30.09 -46.02 37.36
CA LYS A 756 -29.51 -44.70 37.07
C LYS A 756 -30.49 -43.99 36.15
N GLN A 757 -31.32 -43.15 36.77
CA GLN A 757 -32.03 -42.09 36.09
C GLN A 757 -31.01 -41.36 35.21
N VAL A 758 -31.17 -41.49 33.89
CA VAL A 758 -30.65 -40.48 32.98
C VAL A 758 -31.50 -39.25 33.26
N HIS A 759 -31.04 -38.41 34.20
CA HIS A 759 -31.56 -37.05 34.27
C HIS A 759 -31.31 -36.44 32.89
N PRO A 760 -32.36 -36.00 32.17
CA PRO A 760 -32.13 -35.34 30.90
C PRO A 760 -31.28 -34.09 31.21
N LEU A 761 -30.24 -33.86 30.40
CA LEU A 761 -29.27 -32.79 30.63
C LEU A 761 -30.02 -31.46 30.68
N SER A 762 -30.20 -30.91 31.87
CA SER A 762 -31.07 -29.75 32.09
C SER A 762 -30.59 -28.58 31.26
N PHE A 763 -31.37 -28.19 30.25
CA PHE A 763 -31.05 -27.06 29.39
C PHE A 763 -30.80 -25.83 30.26
N THR A 764 -29.57 -25.32 30.22
CA THR A 764 -29.16 -24.11 30.92
C THR A 764 -29.06 -23.01 29.87
N PRO A 765 -29.96 -22.00 29.88
CA PRO A 765 -29.90 -20.90 28.94
C PRO A 765 -28.55 -20.18 28.98
N ARG A 766 -28.02 -19.80 27.83
CA ARG A 766 -26.87 -18.90 27.76
C ARG A 766 -27.30 -17.52 28.25
N VAL A 767 -26.56 -16.96 29.20
CA VAL A 767 -26.74 -15.57 29.60
C VAL A 767 -25.86 -14.71 28.69
N ALA A 768 -26.47 -13.73 28.02
CA ALA A 768 -25.70 -12.71 27.31
C ALA A 768 -25.03 -11.81 28.35
N LEU A 769 -23.73 -11.51 28.17
CA LEU A 769 -23.05 -10.51 28.99
C LEU A 769 -23.82 -9.17 28.92
N SER A 770 -23.89 -8.45 30.03
CA SER A 770 -24.36 -7.06 30.02
C SER A 770 -23.49 -6.20 29.09
N HIS A 771 -23.92 -4.97 28.81
CA HIS A 771 -23.14 -4.04 28.01
C HIS A 771 -21.78 -3.78 28.68
N GLU A 772 -21.79 -3.50 29.98
CA GLU A 772 -20.64 -3.19 30.80
C GLU A 772 -19.67 -4.39 30.90
N GLU A 773 -20.18 -5.61 31.10
CA GLU A 773 -19.35 -6.83 31.14
C GLU A 773 -18.73 -7.15 29.77
N TYR A 774 -19.48 -7.00 28.68
CA TYR A 774 -18.97 -7.22 27.33
C TYR A 774 -17.89 -6.20 26.96
N VAL A 775 -18.11 -4.92 27.25
CA VAL A 775 -17.14 -3.85 27.02
C VAL A 775 -15.88 -4.05 27.87
N ALA A 776 -16.01 -4.39 29.15
CA ALA A 776 -14.87 -4.68 30.02
C ALA A 776 -14.05 -5.88 29.53
N ALA A 777 -14.73 -6.97 29.12
CA ALA A 777 -14.07 -8.14 28.53
C ALA A 777 -13.33 -7.77 27.24
N LYS A 778 -13.98 -7.04 26.30
CA LYS A 778 -13.37 -6.60 25.04
C LYS A 778 -12.14 -5.72 25.27
N ILE A 779 -12.21 -4.73 26.18
CA ILE A 779 -11.05 -3.87 26.52
C ILE A 779 -9.88 -4.71 27.05
N GLN A 780 -10.16 -5.72 27.89
CA GLN A 780 -9.12 -6.58 28.47
C GLN A 780 -8.53 -7.56 27.44
N GLU A 781 -9.36 -8.26 26.67
CA GLU A 781 -8.94 -9.27 25.69
C GLU A 781 -8.21 -8.62 24.50
N GLU A 782 -8.75 -7.53 23.95
CA GLU A 782 -8.14 -6.79 22.86
C GLU A 782 -7.11 -5.74 23.33
N ARG A 783 -6.86 -5.60 24.63
CA ARG A 783 -5.87 -4.66 25.22
C ARG A 783 -6.00 -3.25 24.63
N LEU A 784 -7.23 -2.72 24.59
CA LEU A 784 -7.55 -1.45 23.95
C LEU A 784 -7.24 -0.26 24.88
N ALA A 785 -6.52 0.73 24.36
CA ALA A 785 -6.33 2.00 25.05
C ALA A 785 -7.60 2.87 24.96
N PRO A 786 -7.81 3.83 25.90
CA PRO A 786 -8.96 4.74 25.86
C PRO A 786 -9.12 5.46 24.51
N GLY A 787 -10.31 5.35 23.92
CA GLY A 787 -10.65 5.94 22.62
C GLY A 787 -10.51 5.00 21.43
N TYR A 788 -9.81 3.86 21.57
CA TYR A 788 -9.72 2.82 20.53
C TYR A 788 -10.98 1.95 20.52
N THR A 789 -11.55 1.71 19.34
CA THR A 789 -12.65 0.74 19.15
C THR A 789 -12.13 -0.64 18.74
N ARG A 790 -11.00 -0.67 18.02
CA ARG A 790 -10.37 -1.87 17.47
C ARG A 790 -8.90 -1.62 17.15
N ILE A 791 -8.07 -2.66 17.21
CA ILE A 791 -6.73 -2.69 16.60
C ILE A 791 -6.72 -3.87 15.64
N LYS A 792 -6.67 -3.59 14.32
CA LYS A 792 -6.81 -4.58 13.25
C LYS A 792 -5.49 -5.29 12.96
N ALA A 793 -4.40 -4.53 12.91
CA ALA A 793 -3.05 -5.02 12.71
C ALA A 793 -2.19 -4.49 13.87
N ARG A 794 -1.78 -5.39 14.78
CA ARG A 794 -1.04 -5.10 16.02
C ARG A 794 0.47 -5.11 15.82
N ASP A 795 0.91 -5.53 14.65
CA ASP A 795 2.30 -5.55 14.26
C ASP A 795 2.90 -4.13 14.18
N TYR A 796 4.22 -4.07 14.06
CA TYR A 796 4.98 -2.93 13.58
C TYR A 796 6.13 -3.45 12.73
N ARG A 797 6.30 -2.93 11.51
CA ARG A 797 7.19 -3.54 10.50
C ARG A 797 8.47 -2.75 10.24
N LEU A 798 9.02 -2.07 11.25
CA LEU A 798 10.20 -1.20 11.08
C LEU A 798 9.94 0.04 10.20
N ARG A 799 8.68 0.42 10.02
CA ARG A 799 8.21 1.42 9.06
C ARG A 799 8.65 2.87 9.34
N PRO A 800 8.80 3.72 8.29
CA PRO A 800 9.36 5.07 8.40
C PRO A 800 8.34 6.21 8.55
N GLU A 801 7.09 6.07 8.13
CA GLU A 801 6.26 7.21 7.70
C GLU A 801 5.93 8.19 8.86
N ALA A 802 5.97 7.71 10.11
CA ALA A 802 5.85 8.54 11.31
C ALA A 802 7.12 9.35 11.64
N ILE A 803 8.32 8.77 11.44
CA ILE A 803 9.59 9.50 11.67
C ILE A 803 9.92 10.43 10.50
N GLU A 804 9.54 10.05 9.28
CA GLU A 804 9.58 10.91 8.09
C GLU A 804 8.84 12.24 8.35
N SER A 805 7.55 12.18 8.71
CA SER A 805 6.76 13.38 9.03
C SER A 805 7.36 14.22 10.17
N VAL A 806 7.96 13.58 11.20
CA VAL A 806 8.67 14.29 12.27
C VAL A 806 9.94 14.99 11.75
N PHE A 807 10.69 14.36 10.85
CA PHE A 807 11.84 14.96 10.17
C PHE A 807 11.44 16.13 9.27
N ILE A 808 10.42 15.96 8.43
CA ILE A 808 9.91 17.02 7.56
C ILE A 808 9.40 18.20 8.40
N MET A 809 8.59 17.95 9.43
CA MET A 809 8.09 19.02 10.32
C MET A 809 9.24 19.77 11.03
N TYR A 810 10.29 19.09 11.47
CA TYR A 810 11.51 19.76 11.97
C TYR A 810 12.14 20.65 10.90
N ARG A 811 12.38 20.14 9.69
CA ARG A 811 13.00 20.91 8.60
C ARG A 811 12.15 22.08 8.10
N LEU A 812 10.82 21.99 8.14
CA LEU A 812 9.91 23.06 7.70
C LEU A 812 9.67 24.15 8.75
N THR A 813 9.80 23.83 10.05
CA THR A 813 9.44 24.75 11.15
C THR A 813 10.62 25.24 11.98
N GLY A 814 11.71 24.47 12.04
CA GLY A 814 12.80 24.70 12.98
C GLY A 814 12.45 24.41 14.45
N ASP A 815 11.27 23.83 14.74
CA ASP A 815 10.88 23.52 16.12
C ASP A 815 11.63 22.30 16.67
N GLU A 816 12.38 22.54 17.74
CA GLU A 816 13.15 21.55 18.49
C GLU A 816 12.29 20.42 19.09
N THR A 817 10.99 20.66 19.36
CA THR A 817 10.15 19.59 19.94
C THR A 817 10.03 18.36 19.04
N TRP A 818 10.16 18.53 17.73
CA TRP A 818 10.21 17.41 16.77
C TRP A 818 11.45 16.52 16.97
N ARG A 819 12.60 17.11 17.30
CA ARG A 819 13.82 16.35 17.60
C ARG A 819 13.70 15.57 18.91
N ASP A 820 13.05 16.13 19.92
CA ASP A 820 12.79 15.42 21.17
C ASP A 820 11.79 14.27 20.98
N LYS A 821 10.70 14.49 20.22
CA LYS A 821 9.73 13.45 19.84
C LYS A 821 10.41 12.31 19.08
N GLY A 822 11.15 12.62 18.02
CA GLY A 822 11.88 11.62 17.24
C GLY A 822 12.96 10.90 18.04
N TRP A 823 13.66 11.57 18.96
CA TRP A 823 14.58 10.88 19.87
C TRP A 823 13.85 9.89 20.79
N ALA A 824 12.69 10.27 21.34
CA ALA A 824 11.90 9.37 22.18
C ALA A 824 11.34 8.17 21.39
N MET A 825 10.90 8.37 20.14
CA MET A 825 10.50 7.29 19.22
C MET A 825 11.67 6.35 18.91
N PHE A 826 12.85 6.88 18.55
CA PHE A 826 14.04 6.07 18.27
C PHE A 826 14.40 5.14 19.44
N ASN A 827 14.44 5.68 20.67
CA ASN A 827 14.76 4.88 21.86
C ASN A 827 13.72 3.78 22.16
N ALA A 828 12.45 3.99 21.80
CA ALA A 828 11.41 2.97 21.94
C ALA A 828 11.53 1.89 20.86
N VAL A 829 11.75 2.30 19.60
CA VAL A 829 11.93 1.41 18.45
C VAL A 829 13.19 0.56 18.62
N ASP A 830 14.39 1.14 18.74
CA ASP A 830 15.65 0.38 18.87
C ASP A 830 15.57 -0.65 20.00
N LYS A 831 15.06 -0.24 21.18
CA LYS A 831 14.89 -1.14 22.33
C LYS A 831 13.96 -2.32 22.04
N ALA A 832 12.90 -2.13 21.27
CA ALA A 832 11.90 -3.16 20.99
C ALA A 832 12.27 -4.06 19.80
N THR A 833 13.04 -3.54 18.84
CA THR A 833 13.32 -4.22 17.56
C THR A 833 14.71 -4.83 17.48
N ARG A 834 15.69 -4.38 18.27
CA ARG A 834 17.09 -4.88 18.17
C ARG A 834 17.21 -6.38 18.47
N THR A 835 17.98 -7.08 17.65
CA THR A 835 18.34 -8.50 17.79
C THR A 835 19.85 -8.67 18.00
N GLU A 836 20.33 -9.92 18.07
CA GLU A 836 21.78 -10.22 18.13
C GLU A 836 22.56 -9.64 16.94
N ILE A 837 21.98 -9.62 15.74
CA ILE A 837 22.68 -9.30 14.49
C ILE A 837 22.15 -8.08 13.73
N ALA A 838 20.91 -7.65 13.99
CA ALA A 838 20.27 -6.54 13.30
C ALA A 838 19.07 -6.01 14.11
N HIS A 839 17.97 -5.65 13.44
CA HIS A 839 16.68 -5.32 14.05
C HIS A 839 15.56 -6.11 13.36
N ALA A 840 14.41 -6.24 14.02
CA ALA A 840 13.31 -7.10 13.64
C ALA A 840 11.95 -6.44 13.91
N GLY A 841 10.97 -6.67 13.03
CA GLY A 841 9.59 -6.21 13.25
C GLY A 841 8.98 -6.77 14.55
N ILE A 842 7.85 -6.21 15.00
CA ILE A 842 7.13 -6.59 16.22
C ILE A 842 5.81 -7.25 15.83
N ARG A 843 5.41 -8.33 16.50
CA ARG A 843 4.14 -9.06 16.26
C ARG A 843 2.94 -8.37 16.89
N ASP A 844 3.13 -7.78 18.07
CA ASP A 844 2.06 -7.17 18.85
C ASP A 844 2.60 -6.06 19.76
N VAL A 845 2.49 -4.80 19.32
CA VAL A 845 2.91 -3.61 20.08
C VAL A 845 2.07 -3.36 21.33
N THR A 846 0.91 -4.02 21.49
CA THR A 846 0.10 -3.93 22.71
C THR A 846 0.53 -4.97 23.76
N SER A 847 1.50 -5.84 23.42
CA SER A 847 2.09 -6.82 24.33
C SER A 847 3.39 -6.31 24.95
N ARG A 848 3.48 -6.33 26.29
CA ARG A 848 4.75 -6.05 27.00
C ARG A 848 5.82 -7.13 26.79
N LEU A 849 5.49 -8.23 26.11
CA LEU A 849 6.45 -9.28 25.78
C LEU A 849 7.38 -8.91 24.61
N MET A 850 7.05 -7.89 23.82
CA MET A 850 7.85 -7.43 22.67
C MET A 850 8.21 -8.58 21.71
N GLU A 851 7.24 -9.42 21.38
CA GLU A 851 7.45 -10.57 20.51
C GLU A 851 7.84 -10.13 19.10
N GLN A 852 9.03 -10.53 18.64
CA GLN A 852 9.57 -10.12 17.35
C GLN A 852 9.10 -11.02 16.20
N GLN A 853 8.95 -10.41 15.02
CA GLN A 853 8.82 -11.07 13.73
C GLN A 853 10.21 -11.40 13.20
N ASP A 854 10.33 -12.47 12.42
CA ASP A 854 11.60 -12.83 11.78
C ASP A 854 11.67 -12.23 10.36
N SER A 855 11.64 -10.89 10.31
CA SER A 855 11.79 -10.07 9.09
C SER A 855 12.47 -8.75 9.41
N MET A 856 13.35 -8.30 8.51
CA MET A 856 13.91 -6.95 8.45
C MET A 856 13.76 -6.44 7.02
N GLU A 857 12.72 -5.64 6.80
CA GLU A 857 12.38 -5.08 5.49
C GLU A 857 13.44 -4.04 5.05
N SER A 858 13.70 -3.90 3.74
CA SER A 858 14.79 -3.05 3.22
C SER A 858 14.72 -1.58 3.70
N PHE A 859 13.51 -1.03 3.80
CA PHE A 859 13.24 0.33 4.24
C PHE A 859 13.64 0.63 5.70
N TRP A 860 13.94 -0.38 6.53
CA TRP A 860 14.53 -0.12 7.86
C TRP A 860 15.85 0.66 7.75
N LEU A 861 16.70 0.27 6.80
CA LEU A 861 17.97 0.94 6.50
C LEU A 861 17.75 2.12 5.57
N ALA A 862 17.03 1.93 4.46
CA ALA A 862 16.86 2.95 3.43
C ALA A 862 16.07 4.17 3.91
N GLU A 863 15.08 4.01 4.79
CA GLU A 863 14.17 5.08 5.19
C GLU A 863 14.19 5.35 6.68
N THR A 864 13.83 4.36 7.52
CA THR A 864 13.55 4.61 8.94
C THR A 864 14.78 5.14 9.67
N LEU A 865 15.94 4.48 9.51
CA LEU A 865 17.20 4.96 10.08
C LEU A 865 17.77 6.17 9.33
N LYS A 866 17.47 6.35 8.03
CA LYS A 866 17.82 7.55 7.25
C LYS A 866 17.13 8.80 7.83
N TYR A 867 15.82 8.76 8.07
CA TYR A 867 15.06 9.87 8.66
C TYR A 867 15.45 10.15 10.12
N TYR A 868 15.65 9.11 10.94
CA TYR A 868 16.22 9.30 12.28
C TYR A 868 17.59 10.02 12.21
N TYR A 869 18.49 9.60 11.32
CA TYR A 869 19.81 10.24 11.19
C TYR A 869 19.74 11.68 10.66
N LEU A 870 18.87 11.94 9.68
CA LEU A 870 18.67 13.27 9.10
C LEU A 870 18.00 14.26 10.07
N LEU A 871 17.16 13.80 10.99
CA LEU A 871 16.60 14.63 12.08
C LEU A 871 17.69 15.25 12.97
N PHE A 872 18.84 14.58 13.11
CA PHE A 872 19.99 15.07 13.89
C PHE A 872 21.19 15.50 13.01
N SER A 873 21.00 15.61 11.70
CA SER A 873 22.03 16.14 10.78
C SER A 873 22.16 17.66 10.82
N GLU A 874 23.20 18.20 10.19
CA GLU A 874 23.26 19.63 9.85
C GLU A 874 22.18 19.93 8.79
N PRO A 875 21.45 21.06 8.85
CA PRO A 875 20.36 21.36 7.90
C PRO A 875 20.75 21.45 6.41
N ASP A 876 22.04 21.67 6.12
CA ASP A 876 22.55 21.70 4.74
C ASP A 876 22.71 20.29 4.15
N LEU A 877 22.75 19.24 4.99
CA LEU A 877 22.77 17.85 4.52
C LEU A 877 21.33 17.44 4.14
N ILE A 878 21.10 17.18 2.86
CA ILE A 878 19.77 16.89 2.29
C ILE A 878 18.77 18.00 2.68
N SER A 879 19.03 19.19 2.16
CA SER A 879 18.16 20.36 2.28
C SER A 879 16.89 20.15 1.44
N LEU A 880 15.72 20.41 2.03
CA LEU A 880 14.43 20.30 1.31
C LEU A 880 14.24 21.36 0.21
N ASP A 881 15.13 22.37 0.14
CA ASP A 881 15.15 23.33 -0.98
C ASP A 881 15.93 22.79 -2.20
N ASP A 882 16.77 21.76 -2.00
CA ASP A 882 17.73 21.27 -3.00
C ASP A 882 17.47 19.79 -3.42
N TYR A 883 16.74 19.04 -2.60
CA TYR A 883 16.41 17.62 -2.81
C TYR A 883 14.91 17.36 -2.65
N VAL A 884 14.37 16.55 -3.56
CA VAL A 884 13.12 15.82 -3.36
C VAL A 884 13.51 14.45 -2.79
N LEU A 885 12.84 14.06 -1.71
CA LEU A 885 13.02 12.80 -0.98
C LEU A 885 11.94 11.80 -1.34
#